data_AF-A0AAF0C395-F1
#
_entry.id   AF-A0AAF0C395-F1
#
_cell.length_a   1.000
_cell.length_b   1.000
_cell.length_c   1.000
_cell.angle_alpha   90.00
_cell.angle_beta   90.00
_cell.angle_gamma   90.00
#
_symmetry.space_group_name_H-M   'P 1'
#
loop_
_entity.id
_entity.type
_entity.pdbx_description
1 polymer ?
#
loop_
_entity_poly.entity_id
_entity_poly.type
_entity_poly.pdbx_seq_one_letter_code
_entity_poly.pdbx_strand_id
1 'polypeptide(L)'
;MRSLTRAGKVLTAEKLLIFSAVFCFCILYYQGDKRAGWVTPTTLYSYDLSMAFKSAAQGVKVSTYLPQTSARQQIISESVDAPHMDLFRTYSIAGQLGVWQGEGQADSIHYQAKIKTTPVKYNLLPDSEVERNLDENYSDYLQETAAIAVNHPEIDALWQEIKPKNANNLQQSLQAVYDYTSELETLPFKGTTSSLTALRLGAASCNGKSRLFVSLVRGLGIPARLVGGVVLNEVKKRTSHQWVEVFVQGYWIPFDPTNGYFAELPGHYLELYRGDQSLFKHTANIQFDYQFSSAENRVAPGLYFNSYEQGSNTINLAKLFKPFHLSEQTIAIFLLFPLCALITTFFRNLVGVQTFGVFVPMLVAITCTYSGLLSGLLGVLLVVLVAYASLIVLEKARLLVISRLAATMTIITIFVLLVFYFLPGRHAINTGAFALFPVVIISFIAEKLTQLSSERDWQGLLSRSAGTLVVIAVCYAFLQSIYLQSIFTLYPEALLIVLALQIGIGRWNGIRLSELIRFNRLLKKDQAVIGINERNREIVYRLNNAKDLLLAADKLKTKQLLAQHNIAVPGTVFSCQSHSQVDQLDAVLAQHDEFVIKPNCGSQGNGIVVITAREGETFISAGGKCWTVRMIKDHVSDIISGSFSQHGEQDIAYIEPLIKQDNRLQTLASGGLADIRVIVANKVVIAAMLRLPTAKSQGKANLHQGAIGASVCLETGKLTHASLQGKSLIHHPDTGVVLAGFAVPYWPEILEMSRACAHAMPLGYLGVDICIDQQLGPQVLEVNGRPGLEIQNVQQKSLTREHFYPLVEPV
;
A
#
# COMPACT_ATOMS: atom_id res chain seq x y z
N MET A 1 -15.11 19.61 43.11
CA MET A 1 -14.31 18.55 43.76
C MET A 1 -15.10 17.27 44.13
N ARG A 2 -16.23 16.96 43.46
CA ARG A 2 -16.99 15.70 43.64
C ARG A 2 -17.24 14.92 42.33
N SER A 3 -16.45 15.16 41.28
CA SER A 3 -16.53 14.44 40.00
C SER A 3 -15.33 13.50 39.73
N LEU A 4 -14.43 13.31 40.69
CA LEU A 4 -13.21 12.52 40.53
C LEU A 4 -13.21 11.14 41.23
N THR A 5 -14.27 10.78 41.96
CA THR A 5 -14.31 9.57 42.80
C THR A 5 -15.29 8.49 42.31
N ARG A 6 -15.26 8.18 41.01
CA ARG A 6 -15.78 6.91 40.46
C ARG A 6 -14.91 6.32 39.34
N ALA A 7 -13.63 6.71 39.31
CA ALA A 7 -12.60 6.09 38.46
C ALA A 7 -11.91 4.96 39.23
N GLY A 8 -12.66 3.93 39.61
CA GLY A 8 -12.14 2.76 40.33
C GLY A 8 -12.63 1.47 39.71
N LYS A 9 -11.69 0.74 39.09
CA LYS A 9 -11.74 -0.70 38.74
C LYS A 9 -12.67 -1.13 37.61
N VAL A 10 -12.29 -0.81 36.37
CA VAL A 10 -12.08 -1.81 35.30
C VAL A 10 -10.93 -1.26 34.46
N LEU A 11 -9.77 -1.92 34.41
CA LEU A 11 -8.84 -1.65 33.32
C LEU A 11 -9.59 -2.06 32.05
N THR A 12 -10.07 -1.10 31.26
CA THR A 12 -10.71 -1.41 29.99
C THR A 12 -9.70 -2.25 29.19
N ALA A 13 -10.17 -3.30 28.49
CA ALA A 13 -9.30 -4.22 27.74
C ALA A 13 -8.30 -3.48 26.82
N GLU A 14 -8.66 -2.28 26.38
CA GLU A 14 -7.83 -1.32 25.64
C GLU A 14 -6.62 -0.79 26.43
N LYS A 15 -6.82 -0.35 27.69
CA LYS A 15 -5.70 0.06 28.56
C LYS A 15 -4.81 -1.12 28.90
N LEU A 16 -5.39 -2.32 29.03
CA LEU A 16 -4.64 -3.55 29.23
C LEU A 16 -3.83 -3.91 27.97
N LEU A 17 -4.41 -3.81 26.77
CA LEU A 17 -3.71 -4.02 25.49
C LEU A 17 -2.60 -3.00 25.25
N ILE A 18 -2.86 -1.71 25.46
CA ILE A 18 -1.87 -0.65 25.33
C ILE A 18 -0.76 -0.84 26.37
N PHE A 19 -1.11 -1.14 27.63
CA PHE A 19 -0.13 -1.43 28.67
C PHE A 19 0.70 -2.66 28.34
N SER A 20 0.08 -3.77 27.91
CA SER A 20 0.79 -4.98 27.46
C SER A 20 1.69 -4.72 26.26
N ALA A 21 1.26 -3.88 25.32
CA ALA A 21 2.01 -3.53 24.12
C ALA A 21 3.21 -2.62 24.45
N VAL A 22 3.01 -1.63 25.32
CA VAL A 22 4.08 -0.75 25.83
C VAL A 22 5.03 -1.53 26.73
N PHE A 23 4.52 -2.42 27.58
CA PHE A 23 5.33 -3.30 28.44
C PHE A 23 6.17 -4.28 27.62
N CYS A 24 5.59 -4.92 26.59
CA CYS A 24 6.35 -5.71 25.62
C CYS A 24 7.41 -4.84 24.93
N PHE A 25 7.06 -3.67 24.41
CA PHE A 25 8.03 -2.78 23.76
C PHE A 25 9.17 -2.37 24.70
N CYS A 26 8.87 -2.03 25.96
CA CYS A 26 9.87 -1.70 26.97
C CYS A 26 10.75 -2.90 27.33
N ILE A 27 10.22 -4.11 27.41
CA ILE A 27 11.01 -5.34 27.58
C ILE A 27 11.95 -5.55 26.37
N LEU A 28 11.43 -5.36 25.16
CA LEU A 28 12.20 -5.54 23.92
C LEU A 28 13.28 -4.46 23.75
N TYR A 29 13.01 -3.23 24.19
CA TYR A 29 13.96 -2.12 24.25
C TYR A 29 15.02 -2.33 25.33
N TYR A 30 14.63 -2.80 26.51
CA TYR A 30 15.55 -3.09 27.62
C TYR A 30 16.46 -4.30 27.33
N GLN A 31 15.98 -5.31 26.59
CA GLN A 31 16.81 -6.37 26.02
C GLN A 31 17.67 -5.88 24.83
N GLY A 32 17.43 -4.66 24.34
CA GLY A 32 17.93 -4.10 23.09
C GLY A 32 19.32 -3.46 23.14
N ASP A 33 19.96 -3.34 24.31
CA ASP A 33 21.30 -2.74 24.43
C ASP A 33 22.38 -3.53 23.64
N LYS A 34 22.13 -4.82 23.35
CA LYS A 34 22.96 -5.64 22.44
C LYS A 34 22.44 -5.73 20.99
N ARG A 35 21.27 -5.18 20.69
CA ARG A 35 20.55 -5.34 19.39
C ARG A 35 20.29 -4.03 18.64
N ALA A 36 20.70 -2.87 19.17
CA ALA A 36 20.46 -1.57 18.53
C ALA A 36 21.04 -1.48 17.10
N GLY A 37 22.21 -2.09 16.86
CA GLY A 37 22.81 -2.21 15.52
C GLY A 37 22.08 -3.17 14.56
N TRP A 38 20.97 -3.79 14.98
CA TRP A 38 20.21 -4.76 14.18
C TRP A 38 18.94 -4.18 13.58
N VAL A 39 18.56 -2.96 14.01
CA VAL A 39 17.52 -2.15 13.35
C VAL A 39 18.14 -1.31 12.23
N THR A 40 19.43 -0.98 12.33
CA THR A 40 20.16 -0.24 11.30
C THR A 40 20.35 -1.09 10.04
N PRO A 41 19.98 -0.57 8.85
CA PRO A 41 20.18 -1.28 7.58
C PRO A 41 21.63 -1.74 7.42
N THR A 42 21.84 -3.00 7.06
CA THR A 42 23.16 -3.53 6.73
C THR A 42 23.27 -3.76 5.23
N THR A 43 24.44 -3.49 4.66
CA THR A 43 24.73 -3.78 3.27
C THR A 43 25.05 -5.27 3.10
N LEU A 44 24.25 -5.96 2.28
CA LEU A 44 24.57 -7.27 1.74
C LEU A 44 24.89 -7.12 0.26
N TYR A 45 25.86 -7.90 -0.20
CA TYR A 45 26.17 -8.00 -1.62
C TYR A 45 25.67 -9.34 -2.14
N SER A 46 24.91 -9.29 -3.23
CA SER A 46 24.70 -10.46 -4.08
C SER A 46 25.92 -10.59 -4.97
N TYR A 47 26.50 -11.78 -5.03
CA TYR A 47 27.61 -12.15 -5.89
C TYR A 47 27.15 -13.30 -6.79
N ASP A 48 27.17 -13.06 -8.09
CA ASP A 48 26.80 -14.02 -9.13
C ASP A 48 28.02 -14.26 -10.04
N LEU A 49 28.43 -15.51 -10.18
CA LEU A 49 29.43 -15.95 -11.14
C LEU A 49 28.74 -16.86 -12.15
N SER A 50 28.69 -16.40 -13.40
CA SER A 50 28.23 -17.19 -14.54
C SER A 50 29.42 -17.59 -15.39
N MET A 51 29.58 -18.88 -15.62
CA MET A 51 30.59 -19.44 -16.52
C MET A 51 29.86 -20.20 -17.62
N ALA A 52 30.22 -19.96 -18.86
CA ALA A 52 29.66 -20.63 -20.04
C ALA A 52 30.78 -21.30 -20.82
N PHE A 53 30.56 -22.54 -21.24
CA PHE A 53 31.50 -23.28 -22.06
C PHE A 53 30.81 -24.28 -22.98
N LYS A 54 31.56 -24.86 -23.92
CA LYS A 54 31.07 -25.98 -24.74
C LYS A 54 31.84 -27.24 -24.41
N SER A 55 31.14 -28.23 -23.86
CA SER A 55 31.70 -29.56 -23.65
C SER A 55 31.92 -30.28 -24.98
N ALA A 56 33.10 -30.88 -25.15
CA ALA A 56 33.32 -31.91 -26.16
C ALA A 56 32.82 -33.27 -25.63
N ALA A 57 32.94 -34.34 -26.43
CA ALA A 57 32.63 -35.71 -25.99
C ALA A 57 33.56 -36.23 -24.87
N GLN A 58 34.67 -35.52 -24.59
CA GLN A 58 35.57 -35.78 -23.47
C GLN A 58 35.17 -34.94 -22.25
N GLY A 59 35.39 -35.45 -21.04
CA GLY A 59 34.99 -34.78 -19.79
C GLY A 59 35.56 -33.36 -19.65
N VAL A 60 34.73 -32.45 -19.13
CA VAL A 60 35.08 -31.05 -18.86
C VAL A 60 35.36 -30.87 -17.37
N LYS A 61 36.45 -30.16 -17.08
CA LYS A 61 36.82 -29.72 -15.74
C LYS A 61 36.95 -28.21 -15.75
N VAL A 62 36.25 -27.53 -14.84
CA VAL A 62 36.36 -26.09 -14.60
C VAL A 62 36.61 -25.88 -13.12
N SER A 63 37.55 -25.01 -12.77
CA SER A 63 37.86 -24.71 -11.38
C SER A 63 38.10 -23.22 -11.15
N THR A 64 37.60 -22.73 -10.02
CA THR A 64 37.77 -21.35 -9.57
C THR A 64 37.70 -21.25 -8.05
N TYR A 65 38.13 -20.12 -7.50
CA TYR A 65 38.05 -19.87 -6.07
C TYR A 65 36.67 -19.32 -5.68
N LEU A 66 36.10 -19.90 -4.63
CA LEU A 66 34.79 -19.52 -4.10
C LEU A 66 34.96 -18.63 -2.85
N PRO A 67 33.98 -17.75 -2.57
CA PRO A 67 33.98 -16.98 -1.34
C PRO A 67 34.09 -17.90 -0.12
N GLN A 68 34.86 -17.46 0.88
CA GLN A 68 35.00 -18.13 2.16
C GLN A 68 34.74 -17.14 3.29
N THR A 69 34.08 -17.57 4.37
CA THR A 69 33.89 -16.74 5.58
C THR A 69 35.25 -16.44 6.23
N SER A 70 35.50 -15.17 6.56
CA SER A 70 36.68 -14.67 7.24
C SER A 70 36.32 -13.57 8.24
N ALA A 71 37.32 -12.94 8.88
CA ALA A 71 37.08 -11.82 9.78
C ALA A 71 36.36 -10.64 9.10
N ARG A 72 36.52 -10.47 7.78
CA ARG A 72 35.95 -9.34 7.03
C ARG A 72 34.71 -9.67 6.21
N GLN A 73 34.47 -10.95 5.88
CA GLN A 73 33.36 -11.35 5.04
C GLN A 73 32.64 -12.58 5.58
N GLN A 74 31.32 -12.59 5.52
CA GLN A 74 30.45 -13.66 6.00
C GLN A 74 29.47 -14.07 4.91
N ILE A 75 29.41 -15.37 4.60
CA ILE A 75 28.47 -15.92 3.63
C ILE A 75 27.14 -16.17 4.35
N ILE A 76 26.07 -15.55 3.85
CA ILE A 76 24.71 -15.67 4.41
C ILE A 76 23.97 -16.84 3.78
N SER A 77 24.13 -17.01 2.46
CA SER A 77 23.56 -18.12 1.69
C SER A 77 24.37 -18.30 0.41
N GLU A 78 24.46 -19.53 -0.09
CA GLU A 78 25.00 -19.85 -1.41
C GLU A 78 24.09 -20.85 -2.14
N SER A 79 24.04 -20.75 -3.47
CA SER A 79 23.35 -21.69 -4.36
C SER A 79 24.18 -21.91 -5.61
N VAL A 80 24.13 -23.14 -6.12
CA VAL A 80 24.85 -23.54 -7.33
C VAL A 80 23.87 -24.20 -8.28
N ASP A 81 23.81 -23.71 -9.50
CA ASP A 81 23.08 -24.32 -10.61
C ASP A 81 24.11 -24.66 -11.70
N ALA A 82 24.41 -25.95 -11.85
CA ALA A 82 25.42 -26.47 -12.77
C ALA A 82 24.91 -27.77 -13.39
N PRO A 83 24.04 -27.69 -14.41
CA PRO A 83 23.46 -28.87 -15.04
C PRO A 83 24.55 -29.83 -15.54
N HIS A 84 24.39 -31.12 -15.24
CA HIS A 84 25.30 -32.19 -15.68
C HIS A 84 26.76 -32.07 -15.16
N MET A 85 26.98 -31.38 -14.05
CA MET A 85 28.30 -31.29 -13.40
C MET A 85 28.23 -31.55 -11.90
N ASP A 86 29.24 -32.25 -11.39
CA ASP A 86 29.47 -32.45 -9.96
C ASP A 86 30.46 -31.40 -9.41
N LEU A 87 30.12 -30.80 -8.26
CA LEU A 87 30.97 -29.83 -7.56
C LEU A 87 31.77 -30.51 -6.44
N PHE A 88 33.09 -30.45 -6.55
CA PHE A 88 34.05 -30.81 -5.50
C PHE A 88 34.68 -29.55 -4.91
N ARG A 89 34.87 -29.50 -3.58
CA ARG A 89 35.46 -28.36 -2.87
C ARG A 89 36.75 -28.79 -2.17
N THR A 90 37.84 -28.08 -2.45
CA THR A 90 39.16 -28.31 -1.83
C THR A 90 39.59 -27.06 -1.09
N TYR A 91 40.10 -27.22 0.13
CA TYR A 91 40.60 -26.11 0.95
C TYR A 91 42.13 -26.08 0.93
N SER A 92 42.69 -24.89 0.76
CA SER A 92 44.14 -24.65 0.77
C SER A 92 44.44 -23.32 1.46
N ILE A 93 45.74 -23.04 1.68
CA ILE A 93 46.20 -21.74 2.19
C ILE A 93 45.81 -20.60 1.23
N ALA A 94 45.73 -20.89 -0.08
CA ALA A 94 45.28 -19.95 -1.10
C ALA A 94 43.78 -19.67 -1.06
N GLY A 95 42.97 -20.50 -0.37
CA GLY A 95 41.51 -20.35 -0.29
C GLY A 95 40.75 -21.61 -0.67
N GLN A 96 39.44 -21.47 -0.83
CA GLN A 96 38.52 -22.54 -1.18
C GLN A 96 38.39 -22.67 -2.70
N LEU A 97 38.90 -23.77 -3.26
CA LEU A 97 38.81 -24.09 -4.68
C LEU A 97 37.57 -24.94 -4.97
N GLY A 98 36.65 -24.42 -5.79
CA GLY A 98 35.55 -25.18 -6.38
C GLY A 98 36.00 -25.81 -7.69
N VAL A 99 35.75 -27.11 -7.84
CA VAL A 99 36.10 -27.90 -9.02
C VAL A 99 34.84 -28.57 -9.53
N TRP A 100 34.36 -28.15 -10.69
CA TRP A 100 33.26 -28.78 -11.39
C TRP A 100 33.78 -29.76 -12.43
N GLN A 101 33.23 -30.98 -12.42
CA GLN A 101 33.56 -32.01 -13.38
C GLN A 101 32.27 -32.61 -13.96
N GLY A 102 32.20 -32.73 -15.28
CA GLY A 102 31.02 -33.28 -15.98
C GLY A 102 31.35 -33.80 -17.38
N GLU A 103 30.37 -34.46 -18.01
CA GLU A 103 30.53 -35.09 -19.33
C GLU A 103 29.38 -34.73 -20.29
N GLY A 104 29.65 -34.75 -21.60
CA GLY A 104 28.68 -34.88 -22.71
C GLY A 104 27.74 -33.71 -23.00
N GLN A 105 27.19 -33.05 -21.98
CA GLN A 105 26.12 -32.04 -22.10
C GLN A 105 26.28 -30.81 -21.20
N ALA A 106 27.34 -30.73 -20.39
CA ALA A 106 27.59 -29.55 -19.55
C ALA A 106 27.96 -28.32 -20.41
N ASP A 107 27.29 -27.19 -20.17
CA ASP A 107 27.52 -25.95 -20.91
C ASP A 107 27.62 -24.69 -20.03
N SER A 108 27.22 -24.78 -18.77
CA SER A 108 27.10 -23.62 -17.89
C SER A 108 27.23 -23.97 -16.41
N ILE A 109 27.78 -23.02 -15.66
CA ILE A 109 27.84 -23.04 -14.20
C ILE A 109 27.40 -21.66 -13.71
N HIS A 110 26.38 -21.63 -12.85
CA HIS A 110 25.92 -20.44 -12.15
C HIS A 110 26.12 -20.63 -10.65
N TYR A 111 27.04 -19.86 -10.07
CA TYR A 111 27.27 -19.78 -8.64
C TYR A 111 26.71 -18.46 -8.11
N GLN A 112 25.86 -18.51 -7.08
CA GLN A 112 25.31 -17.33 -6.44
C GLN A 112 25.57 -17.35 -4.93
N ALA A 113 25.93 -16.21 -4.36
CA ALA A 113 26.11 -16.06 -2.92
C ALA A 113 25.60 -14.70 -2.44
N LYS A 114 25.00 -14.66 -1.25
CA LYS A 114 24.72 -13.42 -0.50
C LYS A 114 25.78 -13.27 0.58
N ILE A 115 26.51 -12.16 0.56
CA ILE A 115 27.70 -11.97 1.37
C ILE A 115 27.60 -10.65 2.12
N LYS A 116 27.87 -10.68 3.42
CA LYS A 116 28.12 -9.48 4.22
C LYS A 116 29.62 -9.24 4.27
N THR A 117 30.05 -8.04 3.97
CA THR A 117 31.45 -7.64 4.05
C THR A 117 31.58 -6.41 4.94
N THR A 118 32.76 -6.24 5.55
CA THR A 118 33.06 -5.14 6.46
C THR A 118 34.31 -4.39 5.98
N PRO A 119 34.29 -3.04 5.97
CA PRO A 119 35.48 -2.27 5.65
C PRO A 119 36.50 -2.37 6.79
N VAL A 120 37.78 -2.29 6.45
CA VAL A 120 38.89 -2.25 7.41
C VAL A 120 39.77 -1.06 7.11
N LYS A 121 40.26 -0.40 8.17
CA LYS A 121 41.21 0.70 8.10
C LYS A 121 42.18 0.56 9.25
N TYR A 122 43.48 0.56 8.94
CA TYR A 122 44.56 0.46 9.90
C TYR A 122 45.29 1.79 9.99
N ASN A 123 45.66 2.18 11.20
CA ASN A 123 46.52 3.34 11.43
C ASN A 123 47.93 2.81 11.70
N LEU A 124 48.85 3.07 10.77
CA LEU A 124 50.27 2.77 10.97
C LEU A 124 50.85 3.77 11.97
N LEU A 125 51.65 3.29 12.93
CA LEU A 125 52.28 4.15 13.93
C LEU A 125 53.46 4.92 13.31
N PRO A 126 53.55 6.25 13.51
CA PRO A 126 54.57 7.08 12.87
C PRO A 126 56.02 6.70 13.16
N ASP A 127 56.32 6.07 14.30
CA ASP A 127 57.68 5.71 14.73
C ASP A 127 57.94 4.19 14.75
N SER A 128 57.13 3.42 14.01
CA SER A 128 57.31 1.97 13.93
C SER A 128 58.50 1.59 13.05
N GLU A 129 59.37 0.71 13.55
CA GLU A 129 60.47 0.11 12.78
C GLU A 129 60.03 -1.20 12.11
N VAL A 130 60.76 -1.58 11.06
CA VAL A 130 60.58 -2.86 10.35
C VAL A 130 60.95 -4.03 11.27
N GLU A 131 59.99 -4.90 11.57
CA GLU A 131 60.22 -6.14 12.31
C GLU A 131 60.97 -7.15 11.45
N ARG A 132 62.20 -7.50 11.84
CA ARG A 132 63.07 -8.42 11.09
C ARG A 132 63.17 -9.82 11.68
N ASN A 133 62.69 -10.01 12.90
CA ASN A 133 62.71 -11.30 13.59
C ASN A 133 61.31 -11.93 13.52
N LEU A 134 61.04 -12.62 12.42
CA LEU A 134 59.73 -13.19 12.11
C LEU A 134 59.76 -14.72 12.28
N ASP A 135 58.62 -15.28 12.67
CA ASP A 135 58.43 -16.74 12.74
C ASP A 135 58.68 -17.39 11.37
N GLU A 136 59.22 -18.62 11.36
CA GLU A 136 59.54 -19.37 10.14
C GLU A 136 58.32 -19.52 9.21
N ASN A 137 57.12 -19.53 9.79
CA ASN A 137 55.84 -19.58 9.08
C ASN A 137 55.61 -18.43 8.06
N TYR A 138 56.36 -17.33 8.15
CA TYR A 138 56.24 -16.18 7.23
C TYR A 138 57.35 -16.10 6.17
N SER A 139 58.34 -16.98 6.24
CA SER A 139 59.51 -16.98 5.36
C SER A 139 59.15 -17.10 3.87
N ASP A 140 58.14 -17.90 3.52
CA ASP A 140 57.62 -18.05 2.16
C ASP A 140 57.13 -16.73 1.55
N TYR A 141 56.67 -15.79 2.38
CA TYR A 141 56.18 -14.49 1.95
C TYR A 141 57.29 -13.45 1.77
N LEU A 142 58.55 -13.84 1.97
CA LEU A 142 59.76 -13.04 1.69
C LEU A 142 60.46 -13.50 0.40
N GLN A 143 60.23 -14.74 -0.02
CA GLN A 143 60.94 -15.34 -1.15
C GLN A 143 60.53 -14.74 -2.50
N GLU A 144 61.43 -14.85 -3.48
CA GLU A 144 61.12 -14.55 -4.88
C GLU A 144 60.21 -15.63 -5.51
N THR A 145 59.45 -15.22 -6.53
CA THR A 145 58.65 -16.14 -7.35
C THR A 145 58.86 -15.82 -8.82
N ALA A 146 58.40 -16.70 -9.72
CA ALA A 146 58.57 -16.53 -11.16
C ALA A 146 58.07 -15.18 -11.72
N ALA A 147 57.09 -14.54 -11.07
CA ALA A 147 56.56 -13.24 -11.46
C ALA A 147 56.93 -12.09 -10.48
N ILE A 148 57.53 -12.40 -9.34
CA ILE A 148 57.90 -11.44 -8.28
C ILE A 148 59.41 -11.58 -8.02
N ALA A 149 60.20 -10.81 -8.74
CA ALA A 149 61.64 -10.75 -8.53
C ALA A 149 61.93 -9.88 -7.29
N VAL A 150 62.72 -10.38 -6.35
CA VAL A 150 63.05 -9.65 -5.11
C VAL A 150 64.49 -9.15 -5.15
N ASN A 151 65.45 -10.03 -5.42
CA ASN A 151 66.89 -9.74 -5.39
C ASN A 151 67.46 -9.31 -6.76
N HIS A 152 66.69 -8.56 -7.56
CA HIS A 152 67.10 -8.17 -8.92
C HIS A 152 67.71 -6.76 -8.93
N PRO A 153 68.84 -6.51 -9.63
CA PRO A 153 69.53 -5.20 -9.61
C PRO A 153 68.64 -3.99 -9.97
N GLU A 154 67.68 -4.16 -10.88
CA GLU A 154 66.71 -3.09 -11.22
C GLU A 154 65.72 -2.77 -10.08
N ILE A 155 65.30 -3.77 -9.30
CA ILE A 155 64.41 -3.57 -8.15
C ILE A 155 65.20 -2.87 -7.03
N ASP A 156 66.45 -3.29 -6.80
CA ASP A 156 67.34 -2.64 -5.85
C ASP A 156 67.63 -1.18 -6.24
N ALA A 157 67.89 -0.92 -7.53
CA ALA A 157 68.12 0.42 -8.06
C ALA A 157 66.89 1.32 -7.87
N LEU A 158 65.69 0.81 -8.17
CA LEU A 158 64.44 1.53 -7.91
C LEU A 158 64.29 1.85 -6.42
N TRP A 159 64.55 0.89 -5.53
CA TRP A 159 64.49 1.16 -4.09
C TRP A 159 65.47 2.26 -3.67
N GLN A 160 66.70 2.27 -4.21
CA GLN A 160 67.66 3.35 -3.91
C GLN A 160 67.18 4.73 -4.37
N GLU A 161 66.36 4.81 -5.42
CA GLU A 161 65.78 6.03 -5.95
C GLU A 161 64.62 6.54 -5.08
N ILE A 162 63.69 5.66 -4.70
CA ILE A 162 62.44 6.05 -4.02
C ILE A 162 62.53 6.03 -2.48
N LYS A 163 63.59 5.45 -1.89
CA LYS A 163 63.69 5.29 -0.44
C LYS A 163 63.57 6.64 0.30
N PRO A 164 62.83 6.68 1.42
CA PRO A 164 62.71 7.89 2.22
C PRO A 164 64.01 8.18 3.00
N LYS A 165 64.13 9.40 3.53
CA LYS A 165 65.29 9.81 4.36
C LYS A 165 65.51 8.89 5.57
N ASN A 166 64.44 8.39 6.18
CA ASN A 166 64.48 7.39 7.23
C ASN A 166 63.90 6.06 6.74
N ALA A 167 64.70 5.28 6.03
CA ALA A 167 64.30 3.97 5.48
C ALA A 167 63.98 2.89 6.55
N ASN A 168 64.37 3.09 7.81
CA ASN A 168 64.01 2.19 8.90
C ASN A 168 62.57 2.43 9.40
N ASN A 169 61.96 3.57 9.06
CA ASN A 169 60.60 3.88 9.41
C ASN A 169 59.61 3.12 8.50
N LEU A 170 58.83 2.22 9.09
CA LEU A 170 57.91 1.34 8.37
C LEU A 170 56.88 2.13 7.57
N GLN A 171 56.25 3.14 8.17
CA GLN A 171 55.22 3.93 7.50
C GLN A 171 55.79 4.68 6.30
N GLN A 172 56.94 5.35 6.45
CA GLN A 172 57.58 6.09 5.35
C GLN A 172 58.02 5.14 4.22
N SER A 173 58.55 3.97 4.56
CA SER A 173 58.97 2.98 3.57
C SER A 173 57.79 2.40 2.79
N LEU A 174 56.68 2.05 3.47
CA LEU A 174 55.46 1.58 2.81
C LEU A 174 54.79 2.69 2.00
N GLN A 175 54.83 3.94 2.47
CA GLN A 175 54.31 5.10 1.72
C GLN A 175 55.09 5.31 0.43
N ALA A 176 56.43 5.26 0.46
CA ALA A 176 57.25 5.41 -0.74
C ALA A 176 56.96 4.32 -1.79
N VAL A 177 56.83 3.05 -1.37
CA VAL A 177 56.46 1.95 -2.26
C VAL A 177 55.06 2.14 -2.83
N TYR A 178 54.11 2.55 -1.98
CA TYR A 178 52.74 2.80 -2.38
C TYR A 178 52.64 3.94 -3.39
N ASP A 179 53.24 5.10 -3.11
CA ASP A 179 53.21 6.28 -3.97
C ASP A 179 53.71 5.92 -5.36
N TYR A 180 54.91 5.34 -5.45
CA TYR A 180 55.50 4.93 -6.73
C TYR A 180 54.59 3.96 -7.51
N THR A 181 54.12 2.89 -6.85
CA THR A 181 53.31 1.87 -7.54
C THR A 181 51.91 2.36 -7.89
N SER A 182 51.39 3.35 -7.16
CA SER A 182 50.11 3.99 -7.44
C SER A 182 50.18 4.92 -8.65
N GLU A 183 51.29 5.64 -8.80
CA GLU A 183 51.57 6.57 -9.91
C GLU A 183 51.85 5.90 -11.26
N LEU A 184 52.21 4.61 -11.27
CA LEU A 184 52.35 3.84 -12.51
C LEU A 184 51.09 3.96 -13.40
N GLU A 185 51.25 4.02 -14.71
CA GLU A 185 50.09 4.11 -15.61
C GLU A 185 49.25 2.81 -15.53
N THR A 186 47.93 2.92 -15.33
CA THR A 186 47.05 1.75 -15.27
C THR A 186 46.59 1.36 -16.68
N LEU A 187 47.14 0.26 -17.22
CA LEU A 187 46.78 -0.24 -18.56
C LEU A 187 46.22 -1.67 -18.52
N PRO A 188 45.21 -2.01 -19.35
CA PRO A 188 44.64 -3.34 -19.43
C PRO A 188 45.55 -4.29 -20.24
N PHE A 189 46.54 -4.89 -19.60
CA PHE A 189 47.37 -5.93 -20.20
C PHE A 189 46.64 -7.29 -20.25
N LYS A 190 46.71 -7.97 -21.40
CA LYS A 190 46.31 -9.37 -21.53
C LYS A 190 47.49 -10.27 -21.15
N GLY A 191 47.40 -10.97 -20.03
CA GLY A 191 48.39 -11.95 -19.58
C GLY A 191 49.13 -11.56 -18.29
N THR A 192 50.10 -12.38 -17.91
CA THR A 192 50.89 -12.23 -16.68
C THR A 192 51.93 -11.11 -16.83
N THR A 193 51.75 -10.00 -16.11
CA THR A 193 52.76 -8.92 -16.03
C THR A 193 53.61 -9.14 -14.77
N SER A 194 54.89 -9.44 -14.90
CA SER A 194 55.78 -9.60 -13.73
C SER A 194 56.12 -8.24 -13.11
N SER A 195 56.63 -8.26 -11.87
CA SER A 195 57.21 -7.09 -11.19
C SER A 195 58.23 -6.34 -12.06
N LEU A 196 59.19 -7.05 -12.69
CA LEU A 196 60.18 -6.44 -13.60
C LEU A 196 59.56 -5.87 -14.87
N THR A 197 58.55 -6.54 -15.45
CA THR A 197 57.84 -6.00 -16.61
C THR A 197 57.10 -4.72 -16.25
N ALA A 198 56.43 -4.68 -15.10
CA ALA A 198 55.74 -3.48 -14.61
C ALA A 198 56.72 -2.31 -14.41
N LEU A 199 57.88 -2.58 -13.81
CA LEU A 199 58.96 -1.59 -13.64
C LEU A 199 59.44 -1.03 -14.98
N ARG A 200 59.84 -1.90 -15.91
CA ARG A 200 60.42 -1.49 -17.20
C ARG A 200 59.44 -0.74 -18.09
N LEU A 201 58.14 -1.05 -18.01
CA LEU A 201 57.12 -0.39 -18.81
C LEU A 201 56.63 0.93 -18.21
N GLY A 202 56.83 1.16 -16.91
CA GLY A 202 56.20 2.29 -16.20
C GLY A 202 54.66 2.21 -16.15
N ALA A 203 54.09 1.08 -16.58
CA ALA A 203 52.66 0.87 -16.73
C ALA A 203 52.30 -0.60 -16.46
N ALA A 204 51.18 -0.84 -15.78
CA ALA A 204 50.72 -2.19 -15.44
C ALA A 204 49.22 -2.25 -15.15
N SER A 205 48.64 -3.45 -15.25
CA SER A 205 47.31 -3.74 -14.69
C SER A 205 47.40 -3.90 -13.16
N CYS A 206 46.25 -4.06 -12.48
CA CYS A 206 46.22 -4.21 -11.02
C CYS A 206 47.14 -5.32 -10.49
N ASN A 207 47.27 -6.40 -11.26
CA ASN A 207 48.13 -7.53 -10.96
C ASN A 207 49.63 -7.17 -11.07
N GLY A 208 50.04 -6.45 -12.11
CA GLY A 208 51.45 -6.04 -12.28
C GLY A 208 51.87 -4.99 -11.25
N LYS A 209 51.01 -4.00 -10.96
CA LYS A 209 51.24 -3.02 -9.88
C LYS A 209 51.40 -3.71 -8.53
N SER A 210 50.49 -4.62 -8.20
CA SER A 210 50.53 -5.37 -6.94
C SER A 210 51.78 -6.27 -6.83
N ARG A 211 52.23 -6.89 -7.93
CA ARG A 211 53.47 -7.67 -7.96
C ARG A 211 54.71 -6.82 -7.73
N LEU A 212 54.80 -5.63 -8.33
CA LEU A 212 55.92 -4.72 -8.08
C LEU A 212 55.91 -4.20 -6.64
N PHE A 213 54.74 -3.87 -6.10
CA PHE A 213 54.59 -3.51 -4.70
C PHE A 213 55.12 -4.63 -3.79
N VAL A 214 54.66 -5.87 -3.98
CA VAL A 214 55.11 -7.02 -3.19
C VAL A 214 56.61 -7.26 -3.35
N SER A 215 57.16 -7.13 -4.56
CA SER A 215 58.59 -7.25 -4.85
C SER A 215 59.42 -6.28 -4.01
N LEU A 216 59.06 -4.99 -4.01
CA LEU A 216 59.74 -3.96 -3.22
C LEU A 216 59.63 -4.23 -1.72
N VAL A 217 58.43 -4.53 -1.21
CA VAL A 217 58.20 -4.78 0.22
C VAL A 217 58.94 -6.01 0.72
N ARG A 218 59.00 -7.09 -0.08
CA ARG A 218 59.80 -8.28 0.24
C ARG A 218 61.29 -7.97 0.28
N GLY A 219 61.78 -7.10 -0.62
CA GLY A 219 63.17 -6.62 -0.62
C GLY A 219 63.56 -5.84 0.64
N LEU A 220 62.58 -5.25 1.33
CA LEU A 220 62.78 -4.62 2.65
C LEU A 220 62.82 -5.61 3.82
N GLY A 221 62.63 -6.91 3.56
CA GLY A 221 62.51 -7.95 4.57
C GLY A 221 61.13 -8.00 5.24
N ILE A 222 60.10 -7.41 4.63
CA ILE A 222 58.73 -7.39 5.16
C ILE A 222 57.87 -8.44 4.42
N PRO A 223 57.20 -9.37 5.11
CA PRO A 223 56.36 -10.36 4.46
C PRO A 223 55.19 -9.70 3.74
N ALA A 224 55.02 -10.00 2.47
CA ALA A 224 53.93 -9.47 1.66
C ALA A 224 53.33 -10.55 0.76
N ARG A 225 52.02 -10.49 0.55
CA ARG A 225 51.28 -11.43 -0.29
C ARG A 225 50.28 -10.72 -1.18
N LEU A 226 50.01 -11.35 -2.33
CA LEU A 226 48.92 -10.94 -3.20
C LEU A 226 47.60 -11.52 -2.68
N VAL A 227 46.52 -10.78 -2.88
CA VAL A 227 45.15 -11.23 -2.63
C VAL A 227 44.30 -10.91 -3.84
N GLY A 228 43.53 -11.90 -4.29
CA GLY A 228 42.71 -11.78 -5.47
C GLY A 228 41.23 -11.99 -5.18
N GLY A 229 40.40 -11.27 -5.92
CA GLY A 229 38.97 -11.30 -5.70
C GLY A 229 38.20 -10.38 -6.63
N VAL A 230 37.09 -9.84 -6.14
CA VAL A 230 36.11 -9.10 -6.94
C VAL A 230 35.65 -7.86 -6.19
N VAL A 231 35.80 -6.69 -6.82
CA VAL A 231 35.20 -5.41 -6.35
C VAL A 231 33.68 -5.40 -6.67
N LEU A 232 32.83 -5.44 -5.66
CA LEU A 232 31.36 -5.58 -5.74
C LEU A 232 30.63 -4.23 -5.92
N ASN A 233 31.10 -3.40 -6.84
CA ASN A 233 30.55 -2.07 -7.13
C ASN A 233 29.89 -1.96 -8.52
N GLU A 234 29.99 -3.00 -9.34
CA GLU A 234 29.46 -3.01 -10.70
C GLU A 234 28.46 -4.16 -10.90
N VAL A 235 27.37 -3.86 -11.60
CA VAL A 235 26.31 -4.84 -11.88
C VAL A 235 26.82 -6.00 -12.70
N LYS A 236 27.73 -5.76 -13.64
CA LYS A 236 28.24 -6.78 -14.58
C LYS A 236 29.66 -6.46 -15.00
N LYS A 237 30.60 -7.38 -14.75
CA LYS A 237 32.00 -7.23 -15.17
C LYS A 237 32.67 -8.56 -15.48
N ARG A 238 33.79 -8.48 -16.21
CA ARG A 238 34.63 -9.63 -16.59
C ARG A 238 36.01 -9.60 -15.94
N THR A 239 36.26 -8.61 -15.11
CA THR A 239 37.57 -8.38 -14.48
C THR A 239 37.51 -8.76 -13.01
N SER A 240 38.48 -9.57 -12.60
CA SER A 240 38.85 -9.70 -11.19
C SER A 240 39.76 -8.56 -10.80
N HIS A 241 39.99 -8.42 -9.50
CA HIS A 241 40.90 -7.43 -8.94
C HIS A 241 41.94 -8.11 -8.06
N GLN A 242 43.14 -7.56 -8.03
CA GLN A 242 44.21 -8.03 -7.17
C GLN A 242 44.81 -6.86 -6.41
N TRP A 243 45.01 -7.05 -5.11
CA TRP A 243 45.60 -6.10 -4.19
C TRP A 243 46.67 -6.80 -3.34
N VAL A 244 47.26 -6.06 -2.41
CA VAL A 244 48.39 -6.51 -1.58
C VAL A 244 47.98 -6.55 -0.12
N GLU A 245 48.51 -7.53 0.62
CA GLU A 245 48.54 -7.49 2.08
C GLU A 245 49.99 -7.58 2.57
N VAL A 246 50.34 -6.72 3.53
CA VAL A 246 51.65 -6.65 4.16
C VAL A 246 51.52 -7.05 5.62
N PHE A 247 52.40 -7.93 6.10
CA PHE A 247 52.38 -8.37 7.49
C PHE A 247 53.11 -7.37 8.39
N VAL A 248 52.38 -6.80 9.34
CA VAL A 248 52.89 -5.80 10.29
C VAL A 248 52.35 -6.11 11.68
N GLN A 249 53.22 -6.34 12.66
CA GLN A 249 52.89 -6.51 14.07
C GLN A 249 51.73 -7.51 14.34
N GLY A 250 51.75 -8.65 13.64
CA GLY A 250 50.72 -9.70 13.79
C GLY A 250 49.49 -9.55 12.90
N TYR A 251 49.38 -8.48 12.09
CA TYR A 251 48.23 -8.21 11.23
C TYR A 251 48.62 -8.18 9.75
N TRP A 252 47.76 -8.73 8.89
CA TRP A 252 47.84 -8.54 7.44
C TRP A 252 47.11 -7.25 7.06
N ILE A 253 47.88 -6.22 6.74
CA ILE A 253 47.37 -4.88 6.42
C ILE A 253 47.22 -4.75 4.90
N PRO A 254 46.02 -4.41 4.37
CA PRO A 254 45.77 -4.34 2.95
C PRO A 254 46.22 -3.01 2.33
N PHE A 255 46.69 -3.09 1.08
CA PHE A 255 47.06 -1.96 0.22
C PHE A 255 46.55 -2.22 -1.19
N ASP A 256 45.99 -1.20 -1.83
CA ASP A 256 45.56 -1.24 -3.22
C ASP A 256 46.14 -0.03 -3.98
N PRO A 257 47.31 -0.19 -4.62
CA PRO A 257 47.92 0.87 -5.41
C PRO A 257 47.12 1.21 -6.67
N THR A 258 46.20 0.34 -7.11
CA THR A 258 45.42 0.60 -8.33
C THR A 258 44.24 1.52 -8.06
N ASN A 259 43.53 1.28 -6.95
CA ASN A 259 42.31 2.01 -6.60
C ASN A 259 42.49 3.06 -5.50
N GLY A 260 43.72 3.32 -5.06
CA GLY A 260 44.00 4.45 -4.17
C GLY A 260 43.75 4.16 -2.68
N TYR A 261 43.89 2.91 -2.22
CA TYR A 261 43.70 2.56 -0.80
C TYR A 261 45.02 2.23 -0.10
N PHE A 262 45.38 3.04 0.90
CA PHE A 262 46.57 2.85 1.75
C PHE A 262 46.16 2.37 3.14
N ALA A 263 46.65 1.21 3.57
CA ALA A 263 46.33 0.59 4.86
C ALA A 263 44.82 0.45 5.13
N GLU A 264 44.00 0.40 4.08
CA GLU A 264 42.55 0.29 4.17
C GLU A 264 41.99 -0.55 3.02
N LEU A 265 40.82 -1.14 3.24
CA LEU A 265 40.12 -1.91 2.23
C LEU A 265 38.61 -1.70 2.37
N PRO A 266 37.93 -1.17 1.34
CA PRO A 266 36.49 -0.93 1.39
C PRO A 266 35.66 -2.19 1.60
N GLY A 267 34.43 -2.00 2.11
CA GLY A 267 33.48 -3.09 2.31
C GLY A 267 33.13 -3.82 1.01
N HIS A 268 33.10 -3.15 -0.14
CA HIS A 268 32.73 -3.80 -1.40
C HIS A 268 33.82 -4.71 -1.99
N TYR A 269 34.95 -4.96 -1.30
CA TYR A 269 35.98 -5.90 -1.79
C TYR A 269 35.72 -7.31 -1.30
N LEU A 270 35.42 -8.23 -2.22
CA LEU A 270 35.28 -9.65 -1.94
C LEU A 270 36.62 -10.38 -2.15
N GLU A 271 37.11 -11.04 -1.11
CA GLU A 271 38.29 -11.92 -1.19
C GLU A 271 37.86 -13.31 -1.68
N LEU A 272 38.56 -13.83 -2.70
CA LEU A 272 38.37 -15.20 -3.20
C LEU A 272 39.60 -16.06 -2.93
N TYR A 273 40.80 -15.51 -3.10
CA TYR A 273 42.03 -16.26 -2.93
C TYR A 273 43.23 -15.41 -2.49
N ARG A 274 44.28 -16.10 -2.03
CA ARG A 274 45.56 -15.55 -1.61
C ARG A 274 46.70 -16.15 -2.42
N GLY A 275 47.75 -15.36 -2.62
CA GLY A 275 48.92 -15.70 -3.43
C GLY A 275 48.73 -15.39 -4.92
N ASP A 276 49.77 -15.68 -5.70
CA ASP A 276 49.80 -15.41 -7.15
C ASP A 276 49.16 -16.56 -7.94
N GLN A 277 47.84 -16.65 -7.89
CA GLN A 277 47.06 -17.75 -8.48
C GLN A 277 46.26 -17.29 -9.70
N SER A 278 46.10 -18.18 -10.68
CA SER A 278 45.10 -18.00 -11.73
C SER A 278 43.69 -18.25 -11.18
N LEU A 279 42.80 -17.28 -11.33
CA LEU A 279 41.43 -17.37 -10.81
C LEU A 279 40.61 -18.50 -11.46
N PHE A 280 40.85 -18.79 -12.75
CA PHE A 280 40.17 -19.86 -13.47
C PHE A 280 41.21 -20.84 -14.04
N LYS A 281 40.92 -22.14 -13.91
CA LYS A 281 41.60 -23.21 -14.65
C LYS A 281 40.54 -24.13 -15.24
N HIS A 282 40.65 -24.43 -16.53
CA HIS A 282 39.69 -25.26 -17.23
C HIS A 282 40.38 -26.22 -18.21
N THR A 283 39.65 -27.24 -18.69
CA THR A 283 40.11 -28.12 -19.77
C THR A 283 40.57 -27.29 -20.98
N ALA A 284 41.71 -27.65 -21.56
CA ALA A 284 42.25 -26.94 -22.72
C ALA A 284 41.31 -27.05 -23.94
N ASN A 285 41.40 -26.08 -24.86
CA ASN A 285 40.68 -26.05 -26.14
C ASN A 285 39.14 -26.04 -26.05
N ILE A 286 38.57 -25.63 -24.90
CA ILE A 286 37.13 -25.34 -24.81
C ILE A 286 36.89 -23.84 -25.00
N GLN A 287 35.77 -23.47 -25.63
CA GLN A 287 35.29 -22.09 -25.57
C GLN A 287 34.85 -21.84 -24.12
N PHE A 288 35.53 -20.96 -23.40
CA PHE A 288 35.21 -20.61 -22.02
C PHE A 288 34.98 -19.11 -21.93
N ASP A 289 33.80 -18.70 -21.46
CA ASP A 289 33.46 -17.33 -21.16
C ASP A 289 32.94 -17.23 -19.73
N TYR A 290 33.15 -16.08 -19.08
CA TYR A 290 32.69 -15.87 -17.71
C TYR A 290 32.29 -14.42 -17.47
N GLN A 291 31.44 -14.25 -16.47
CA GLN A 291 30.96 -12.95 -16.05
C GLN A 291 30.64 -12.96 -14.56
N PHE A 292 31.13 -11.94 -13.87
CA PHE A 292 30.69 -11.59 -12.53
C PHE A 292 29.51 -10.61 -12.63
N SER A 293 28.52 -10.79 -11.78
CA SER A 293 27.47 -9.82 -11.52
C SER A 293 27.38 -9.59 -10.02
N SER A 294 27.18 -8.34 -9.62
CA SER A 294 27.01 -8.03 -8.21
C SER A 294 25.98 -6.95 -7.97
N ALA A 295 25.25 -7.05 -6.86
CA ALA A 295 24.27 -6.05 -6.49
C ALA A 295 24.41 -5.73 -5.00
N GLU A 296 24.58 -4.44 -4.70
CA GLU A 296 24.51 -3.93 -3.35
C GLU A 296 23.05 -3.81 -2.93
N ASN A 297 22.67 -4.55 -1.88
CA ASN A 297 21.32 -4.53 -1.32
C ASN A 297 21.38 -4.14 0.15
N ARG A 298 20.80 -2.99 0.49
CA ARG A 298 20.53 -2.65 1.89
C ARG A 298 19.34 -3.46 2.37
N VAL A 299 19.57 -4.29 3.37
CA VAL A 299 18.54 -5.17 3.92
C VAL A 299 18.27 -4.90 5.38
N ALA A 300 17.08 -5.29 5.82
CA ALA A 300 16.73 -5.38 7.22
C ALA A 300 17.47 -6.57 7.86
N PRO A 301 18.39 -6.37 8.82
CA PRO A 301 19.16 -7.46 9.43
C PRO A 301 18.27 -8.51 10.11
N GLY A 302 17.11 -8.09 10.63
CA GLY A 302 16.12 -8.96 11.25
C GLY A 302 15.61 -10.09 10.33
N LEU A 303 15.59 -9.88 9.00
CA LEU A 303 15.17 -10.89 8.03
C LEU A 303 16.16 -12.06 7.90
N TYR A 304 17.43 -11.80 8.20
CA TYR A 304 18.52 -12.77 8.08
C TYR A 304 19.02 -13.23 9.46
N PHE A 305 18.27 -12.91 10.53
CA PHE A 305 18.68 -13.10 11.94
C PHE A 305 19.19 -14.51 12.27
N ASN A 306 18.59 -15.55 11.68
CA ASN A 306 18.98 -16.94 11.94
C ASN A 306 20.31 -17.33 11.30
N SER A 307 20.79 -16.58 10.30
CA SER A 307 22.13 -16.75 9.72
C SER A 307 23.21 -16.07 10.58
N TYR A 308 22.83 -15.23 11.55
CA TYR A 308 23.75 -14.48 12.41
C TYR A 308 23.94 -15.08 13.81
N GLU A 309 22.98 -15.81 14.37
CA GLU A 309 23.16 -16.51 15.67
C GLU A 309 22.65 -17.96 15.62
N GLN A 310 23.59 -18.90 15.60
CA GLN A 310 23.36 -20.25 16.11
C GLN A 310 23.50 -20.19 17.64
N GLY A 311 22.40 -20.10 18.40
CA GLY A 311 22.47 -20.32 19.86
C GLY A 311 21.47 -19.59 20.76
N SER A 312 20.67 -18.63 20.26
CA SER A 312 19.75 -17.88 21.12
C SER A 312 18.34 -18.49 21.21
N ASN A 313 17.97 -18.92 22.41
CA ASN A 313 16.67 -19.52 22.79
C ASN A 313 15.53 -18.51 22.96
N THR A 314 15.62 -17.30 22.40
CA THR A 314 14.49 -16.37 22.42
C THR A 314 13.37 -16.86 21.50
N ILE A 315 12.13 -16.88 22.02
CA ILE A 315 10.91 -17.09 21.25
C ILE A 315 10.81 -15.93 20.25
N ASN A 316 10.86 -16.24 18.96
CA ASN A 316 10.69 -15.26 17.89
C ASN A 316 9.70 -15.86 16.88
N LEU A 317 8.54 -15.21 16.71
CA LEU A 317 7.47 -15.64 15.80
C LEU A 317 7.96 -15.74 14.33
N ALA A 318 9.00 -15.01 13.93
CA ALA A 318 9.59 -15.13 12.60
C ALA A 318 10.17 -16.54 12.34
N LYS A 319 10.57 -17.30 13.38
CA LYS A 319 11.01 -18.70 13.25
C LYS A 319 9.89 -19.61 12.72
N LEU A 320 8.62 -19.26 12.93
CA LEU A 320 7.47 -20.03 12.44
C LEU A 320 7.35 -20.02 10.92
N PHE A 321 7.94 -19.03 10.23
CA PHE A 321 7.88 -18.95 8.77
C PHE A 321 8.96 -19.79 8.06
N LYS A 322 10.00 -20.26 8.78
CA LYS A 322 11.09 -21.06 8.20
C LYS A 322 10.63 -22.31 7.43
N PRO A 323 9.66 -23.12 7.92
CA PRO A 323 9.25 -24.33 7.20
C PRO A 323 8.58 -24.05 5.85
N PHE A 324 8.08 -22.83 5.64
CA PHE A 324 7.31 -22.46 4.45
C PHE A 324 8.19 -22.05 3.26
N HIS A 325 9.53 -22.02 3.41
CA HIS A 325 10.48 -21.66 2.34
C HIS A 325 10.13 -20.35 1.61
N LEU A 326 9.50 -19.40 2.31
CA LEU A 326 9.10 -18.11 1.76
C LEU A 326 10.33 -17.21 1.62
N SER A 327 10.35 -16.38 0.58
CA SER A 327 11.39 -15.35 0.44
C SER A 327 11.31 -14.34 1.59
N GLU A 328 12.46 -13.79 1.99
CA GLU A 328 12.51 -12.89 3.14
C GLU A 328 11.65 -11.64 2.93
N GLN A 329 11.62 -11.10 1.71
CA GLN A 329 10.76 -9.97 1.35
C GLN A 329 9.26 -10.29 1.51
N THR A 330 8.84 -11.51 1.19
CA THR A 330 7.44 -11.94 1.34
C THR A 330 7.04 -11.99 2.82
N ILE A 331 7.94 -12.46 3.69
CA ILE A 331 7.73 -12.46 5.14
C ILE A 331 7.61 -11.02 5.66
N ALA A 332 8.49 -10.11 5.24
CA ALA A 332 8.46 -8.71 5.63
C ALA A 332 7.13 -8.03 5.25
N ILE A 333 6.68 -8.22 4.00
CA ILE A 333 5.43 -7.67 3.48
C ILE A 333 4.23 -8.22 4.25
N PHE A 334 4.22 -9.52 4.55
CA PHE A 334 3.15 -10.14 5.32
C PHE A 334 3.04 -9.55 6.74
N LEU A 335 4.17 -9.37 7.43
CA LEU A 335 4.21 -8.78 8.77
C LEU A 335 3.82 -7.30 8.80
N LEU A 336 4.04 -6.56 7.71
CA LEU A 336 3.62 -5.16 7.59
C LEU A 336 2.17 -4.99 7.09
N PHE A 337 1.52 -6.05 6.63
CA PHE A 337 0.15 -5.99 6.10
C PHE A 337 -0.86 -5.36 7.08
N PRO A 338 -0.88 -5.70 8.39
CA PRO A 338 -1.79 -5.06 9.35
C PRO A 338 -1.50 -3.56 9.55
N LEU A 339 -0.25 -3.11 9.34
CA LEU A 339 0.12 -1.71 9.41
C LEU A 339 -0.54 -0.91 8.27
N CYS A 340 -0.63 -1.47 7.07
CA CYS A 340 -1.38 -0.87 5.97
C CYS A 340 -2.88 -0.73 6.28
N ALA A 341 -3.46 -1.65 7.05
CA ALA A 341 -4.86 -1.56 7.49
C ALA A 341 -5.02 -0.43 8.51
N LEU A 342 -4.05 -0.27 9.41
CA LEU A 342 -4.01 0.86 10.34
C LEU A 342 -3.93 2.20 9.58
N ILE A 343 -3.06 2.30 8.56
CA ILE A 343 -2.94 3.50 7.73
C ILE A 343 -4.28 3.80 7.03
N THR A 344 -4.87 2.80 6.38
CA THR A 344 -6.14 3.02 5.66
C THR A 344 -7.27 3.41 6.60
N THR A 345 -7.36 2.80 7.79
CA THR A 345 -8.36 3.18 8.81
C THR A 345 -8.10 4.55 9.41
N PHE A 346 -6.84 4.96 9.58
CA PHE A 346 -6.45 6.31 9.98
C PHE A 346 -6.95 7.36 8.97
N PHE A 347 -6.67 7.18 7.68
CA PHE A 347 -7.13 8.10 6.64
C PHE A 347 -8.66 8.17 6.57
N ARG A 348 -9.36 7.05 6.76
CA ARG A 348 -10.82 7.01 6.71
C ARG A 348 -11.47 7.64 7.94
N ASN A 349 -10.97 7.32 9.14
CA ASN A 349 -11.64 7.66 10.38
C ASN A 349 -11.16 8.97 10.98
N LEU A 350 -9.89 9.36 10.84
CA LEU A 350 -9.34 10.61 11.38
C LEU A 350 -9.27 11.69 10.31
N VAL A 351 -8.70 11.40 9.13
CA VAL A 351 -8.56 12.40 8.06
C VAL A 351 -9.90 12.62 7.34
N GLY A 352 -10.65 11.55 7.12
CA GLY A 352 -11.92 11.56 6.39
C GLY A 352 -11.76 11.46 4.87
N VAL A 353 -10.68 10.84 4.40
CA VAL A 353 -10.47 10.47 2.99
C VAL A 353 -11.32 9.23 2.68
N GLN A 354 -12.03 9.26 1.56
CA GLN A 354 -12.80 8.11 1.10
C GLN A 354 -11.95 7.23 0.17
N THR A 355 -11.97 5.92 0.37
CA THR A 355 -11.23 4.93 -0.43
C THR A 355 -12.16 3.79 -0.87
N PHE A 356 -11.73 2.96 -1.83
CA PHE A 356 -12.40 1.72 -2.20
C PHE A 356 -12.21 0.64 -1.12
N GLY A 357 -12.86 0.82 0.03
CA GLY A 357 -12.70 -0.04 1.18
C GLY A 357 -11.30 0.04 1.80
N VAL A 358 -10.98 -0.93 2.66
CA VAL A 358 -9.71 -0.98 3.40
C VAL A 358 -8.64 -1.80 2.65
N PHE A 359 -9.08 -2.80 1.86
CA PHE A 359 -8.18 -3.78 1.25
C PHE A 359 -7.55 -3.33 -0.07
N VAL A 360 -8.28 -2.57 -0.91
CA VAL A 360 -7.78 -2.18 -2.24
C VAL A 360 -6.48 -1.39 -2.17
N PRO A 361 -6.36 -0.32 -1.36
CA PRO A 361 -5.13 0.46 -1.33
C PRO A 361 -3.92 -0.38 -0.88
N MET A 362 -4.16 -1.31 0.04
CA MET A 362 -3.15 -2.20 0.59
C MET A 362 -2.67 -3.23 -0.44
N LEU A 363 -3.58 -3.95 -1.09
CA LEU A 363 -3.21 -4.97 -2.07
C LEU A 363 -2.47 -4.37 -3.27
N VAL A 364 -2.94 -3.20 -3.74
CA VAL A 364 -2.28 -2.48 -4.82
C VAL A 364 -0.89 -2.00 -4.40
N ALA A 365 -0.72 -1.49 -3.18
CA ALA A 365 0.58 -1.08 -2.67
C ALA A 365 1.60 -2.23 -2.64
N ILE A 366 1.17 -3.45 -2.35
CA ILE A 366 2.00 -4.66 -2.40
C ILE A 366 2.39 -4.99 -3.85
N THR A 367 1.47 -4.90 -4.81
CA THR A 367 1.85 -5.08 -6.22
C THR A 367 2.90 -4.04 -6.63
N CYS A 368 2.76 -2.80 -6.14
CA CYS A 368 3.73 -1.73 -6.38
C CYS A 368 5.10 -2.03 -5.73
N THR A 369 5.20 -2.77 -4.61
CA THR A 369 6.52 -3.08 -4.00
C THR A 369 7.44 -3.84 -4.92
N TYR A 370 6.86 -4.61 -5.84
CA TYR A 370 7.65 -5.40 -6.78
C TYR A 370 7.80 -4.77 -8.17
N SER A 371 6.78 -4.07 -8.67
CA SER A 371 6.83 -3.43 -10.00
C SER A 371 7.36 -1.99 -9.99
N GLY A 372 7.43 -1.38 -8.80
CA GLY A 372 7.68 0.04 -8.61
C GLY A 372 6.38 0.85 -8.54
N LEU A 373 6.39 1.96 -7.79
CA LEU A 373 5.21 2.79 -7.57
C LEU A 373 4.62 3.34 -8.87
N LEU A 374 5.45 3.89 -9.76
CA LEU A 374 4.96 4.49 -11.01
C LEU A 374 4.32 3.43 -11.91
N SER A 375 5.04 2.34 -12.17
CA SER A 375 4.56 1.23 -13.01
C SER A 375 3.29 0.59 -12.43
N GLY A 376 3.24 0.41 -11.11
CA GLY A 376 2.08 -0.14 -10.42
C GLY A 376 0.86 0.78 -10.47
N LEU A 377 1.03 2.09 -10.24
CA LEU A 377 -0.05 3.08 -10.35
C LEU A 377 -0.57 3.20 -11.79
N LEU A 378 0.33 3.21 -12.79
CA LEU A 378 -0.05 3.21 -14.21
C LEU A 378 -0.82 1.95 -14.58
N GLY A 379 -0.38 0.78 -14.10
CA GLY A 379 -1.08 -0.48 -14.32
C GLY A 379 -2.49 -0.49 -13.74
N VAL A 380 -2.66 0.01 -12.51
CA VAL A 380 -3.98 0.12 -11.86
C VAL A 380 -4.86 1.13 -12.59
N LEU A 381 -4.32 2.28 -12.99
CA LEU A 381 -5.05 3.27 -13.77
C LEU A 381 -5.54 2.68 -15.10
N LEU A 382 -4.68 1.96 -15.81
CA LEU A 382 -5.02 1.31 -17.08
C LEU A 382 -6.11 0.25 -16.91
N VAL A 383 -6.00 -0.59 -15.87
CA VAL A 383 -7.04 -1.56 -15.49
C VAL A 383 -8.37 -0.87 -15.20
N VAL A 384 -8.36 0.21 -14.40
CA VAL A 384 -9.57 0.97 -14.06
C VAL A 384 -10.20 1.57 -15.32
N LEU A 385 -9.39 2.11 -16.24
CA LEU A 385 -9.87 2.68 -17.51
C LEU A 385 -10.47 1.62 -18.43
N VAL A 386 -9.84 0.44 -18.55
CA VAL A 386 -10.38 -0.67 -19.35
C VAL A 386 -11.66 -1.21 -18.73
N ALA A 387 -11.68 -1.43 -17.41
CA ALA A 387 -12.88 -1.84 -16.67
C ALA A 387 -14.03 -0.85 -16.88
N TYR A 388 -13.70 0.44 -16.85
CA TYR A 388 -14.65 1.52 -17.08
C TYR A 388 -15.20 1.52 -18.51
N ALA A 389 -14.31 1.41 -19.50
CA ALA A 389 -14.70 1.34 -20.91
C ALA A 389 -15.56 0.10 -21.20
N SER A 390 -15.20 -1.05 -20.64
CA SER A 390 -16.01 -2.27 -20.79
C SER A 390 -17.37 -2.13 -20.14
N LEU A 391 -17.47 -1.47 -18.98
CA LEU A 391 -18.77 -1.22 -18.33
C LEU A 391 -19.69 -0.36 -19.21
N ILE A 392 -19.18 0.72 -19.82
CA ILE A 392 -19.95 1.57 -20.74
C ILE A 392 -20.46 0.75 -21.94
N VAL A 393 -19.60 -0.09 -22.52
CA VAL A 393 -19.96 -0.91 -23.68
C VAL A 393 -20.99 -1.98 -23.29
N LEU A 394 -20.78 -2.67 -22.18
CA LEU A 394 -21.66 -3.74 -21.71
C LEU A 394 -23.01 -3.20 -21.17
N GLU A 395 -23.05 -1.97 -20.68
CA GLU A 395 -24.30 -1.31 -20.29
C GLU A 395 -25.24 -1.13 -21.49
N LYS A 396 -24.69 -0.82 -22.68
CA LYS A 396 -25.50 -0.75 -23.93
C LYS A 396 -26.12 -2.09 -24.31
N ALA A 397 -25.53 -3.19 -23.88
CA ALA A 397 -26.00 -4.55 -24.16
C ALA A 397 -27.13 -5.02 -23.21
N ARG A 398 -27.58 -4.19 -22.26
CA ARG A 398 -28.65 -4.52 -21.28
C ARG A 398 -28.43 -5.86 -20.55
N LEU A 399 -27.19 -6.16 -20.19
CA LEU A 399 -26.84 -7.35 -19.43
C LEU A 399 -27.18 -7.19 -17.95
N LEU A 400 -27.63 -8.27 -17.31
CA LEU A 400 -27.75 -8.38 -15.85
C LEU A 400 -26.44 -7.98 -15.17
N VAL A 401 -26.51 -7.31 -14.01
CA VAL A 401 -25.33 -6.76 -13.32
C VAL A 401 -24.30 -7.83 -12.97
N ILE A 402 -24.73 -9.02 -12.54
CA ILE A 402 -23.82 -10.14 -12.21
C ILE A 402 -23.09 -10.61 -13.48
N SER A 403 -23.80 -10.75 -14.60
CA SER A 403 -23.20 -11.15 -15.89
C SER A 403 -22.25 -10.07 -16.43
N ARG A 404 -22.59 -8.79 -16.22
CA ARG A 404 -21.76 -7.64 -16.58
C ARG A 404 -20.46 -7.60 -15.77
N LEU A 405 -20.53 -7.91 -14.48
CA LEU A 405 -19.39 -8.07 -13.60
C LEU A 405 -18.47 -9.18 -14.09
N ALA A 406 -19.02 -10.37 -14.32
CA ALA A 406 -18.27 -11.51 -14.82
C ALA A 406 -17.61 -11.19 -16.18
N ALA A 407 -18.36 -10.60 -17.12
CA ALA A 407 -17.83 -10.21 -18.42
C ALA A 407 -16.70 -9.17 -18.32
N THR A 408 -16.87 -8.18 -17.44
CA THR A 408 -15.83 -7.17 -17.16
C THR A 408 -14.56 -7.84 -16.60
N MET A 409 -14.69 -8.80 -15.67
CA MET A 409 -13.53 -9.55 -15.16
C MET A 409 -12.81 -10.34 -16.24
N THR A 410 -13.56 -11.02 -17.10
CA THR A 410 -13.00 -11.78 -18.22
C THR A 410 -12.27 -10.86 -19.19
N ILE A 411 -12.86 -9.71 -19.54
CA ILE A 411 -12.24 -8.72 -20.43
C ILE A 411 -10.92 -8.21 -19.83
N ILE A 412 -10.91 -7.84 -18.55
CA ILE A 412 -9.68 -7.33 -17.93
C ILE A 412 -8.63 -8.44 -17.82
N THR A 413 -9.03 -9.68 -17.53
CA THR A 413 -8.11 -10.83 -17.50
C THR A 413 -7.46 -11.05 -18.87
N ILE A 414 -8.25 -11.04 -19.94
CA ILE A 414 -7.74 -11.12 -21.32
C ILE A 414 -6.81 -9.96 -21.63
N PHE A 415 -7.19 -8.74 -21.26
CA PHE A 415 -6.38 -7.54 -21.45
C PHE A 415 -5.01 -7.67 -20.78
N VAL A 416 -4.96 -8.10 -19.52
CA VAL A 416 -3.70 -8.30 -18.79
C VAL A 416 -2.85 -9.40 -19.42
N LEU A 417 -3.45 -10.51 -19.86
CA LEU A 417 -2.74 -11.56 -20.59
C LEU A 417 -2.14 -11.05 -21.90
N LEU A 418 -2.87 -10.21 -22.65
CA LEU A 418 -2.35 -9.57 -23.86
C LEU A 418 -1.19 -8.62 -23.54
N VAL A 419 -1.30 -7.80 -22.49
CA VAL A 419 -0.21 -6.92 -22.05
C VAL A 419 1.04 -7.74 -21.70
N PHE A 420 0.90 -8.85 -20.98
CA PHE A 420 2.02 -9.74 -20.69
C PHE A 420 2.61 -10.40 -21.93
N TYR A 421 1.77 -10.81 -22.88
CA TYR A 421 2.22 -11.40 -24.15
C TYR A 421 3.07 -10.43 -24.98
N PHE A 422 2.70 -9.14 -25.01
CA PHE A 422 3.42 -8.13 -25.79
C PHE A 422 4.62 -7.50 -25.06
N LEU A 423 4.87 -7.82 -23.79
CA LEU A 423 6.04 -7.35 -23.04
C LEU A 423 7.29 -8.19 -23.40
N PRO A 424 8.33 -7.61 -24.01
CA PRO A 424 9.50 -8.37 -24.47
C PRO A 424 10.29 -9.02 -23.32
N GLY A 425 10.69 -10.27 -23.55
CA GLY A 425 11.24 -11.20 -22.56
C GLY A 425 12.60 -10.82 -21.98
N ARG A 426 12.59 -10.25 -20.76
CA ARG A 426 13.55 -10.45 -19.65
C ARG A 426 12.92 -10.19 -18.26
N HIS A 427 11.75 -9.55 -18.20
CA HIS A 427 11.00 -9.30 -16.96
C HIS A 427 9.99 -10.39 -16.57
N ALA A 428 9.75 -11.38 -17.44
CA ALA A 428 8.62 -12.32 -17.32
C ALA A 428 8.92 -13.61 -16.52
N ILE A 429 10.19 -13.97 -16.26
CA ILE A 429 10.56 -15.35 -15.88
C ILE A 429 10.64 -15.56 -14.34
N ASN A 430 10.84 -14.52 -13.54
CA ASN A 430 10.90 -14.66 -12.06
C ASN A 430 9.54 -14.48 -11.35
N THR A 431 8.44 -14.50 -12.10
CA THR A 431 7.17 -13.92 -11.66
C THR A 431 6.00 -14.91 -11.58
N GLY A 432 6.25 -16.18 -11.24
CA GLY A 432 5.19 -17.19 -11.11
C GLY A 432 4.11 -16.85 -10.06
N ALA A 433 4.49 -16.23 -8.94
CA ALA A 433 3.55 -15.78 -7.90
C ALA A 433 2.81 -14.46 -8.26
N PHE A 434 3.21 -13.79 -9.34
CA PHE A 434 2.71 -12.47 -9.73
C PHE A 434 1.49 -12.49 -10.62
N ALA A 435 1.13 -13.65 -11.18
CA ALA A 435 -0.01 -13.74 -12.10
C ALA A 435 -1.36 -13.65 -11.39
N LEU A 436 -1.47 -14.15 -10.14
CA LEU A 436 -2.75 -14.28 -9.45
C LEU A 436 -3.19 -13.01 -8.69
N PHE A 437 -2.23 -12.27 -8.11
CA PHE A 437 -2.54 -11.08 -7.31
C PHE A 437 -3.23 -9.95 -8.10
N PRO A 438 -2.75 -9.58 -9.30
CA PRO A 438 -3.43 -8.59 -10.13
C PRO A 438 -4.87 -9.02 -10.44
N VAL A 439 -5.13 -10.30 -10.74
CA VAL A 439 -6.48 -10.78 -11.08
C VAL A 439 -7.45 -10.63 -9.91
N VAL A 440 -7.05 -10.98 -8.69
CA VAL A 440 -7.90 -10.79 -7.48
C VAL A 440 -8.16 -9.30 -7.20
N ILE A 441 -7.13 -8.47 -7.37
CA ILE A 441 -7.23 -7.00 -7.19
C ILE A 441 -8.13 -6.39 -8.26
N ILE A 442 -7.94 -6.79 -9.52
CA ILE A 442 -8.74 -6.41 -10.68
C ILE A 442 -10.20 -6.79 -10.44
N SER A 443 -10.43 -8.03 -9.99
CA SER A 443 -11.77 -8.53 -9.70
C SER A 443 -12.47 -7.69 -8.64
N PHE A 444 -11.77 -7.38 -7.56
CA PHE A 444 -12.31 -6.56 -6.49
C PHE A 444 -12.52 -5.09 -6.92
N ILE A 445 -11.58 -4.51 -7.68
CA ILE A 445 -11.68 -3.13 -8.18
C ILE A 445 -12.84 -3.00 -9.16
N ALA A 446 -12.96 -3.91 -10.12
CA ALA A 446 -14.05 -3.87 -11.08
C ALA A 446 -15.42 -4.14 -10.41
N GLU A 447 -15.46 -4.93 -9.33
CA GLU A 447 -16.68 -5.06 -8.51
C GLU A 447 -17.08 -3.71 -7.91
N LYS A 448 -16.14 -3.03 -7.26
CA LYS A 448 -16.39 -1.74 -6.63
C LYS A 448 -16.68 -0.62 -7.64
N LEU A 449 -16.02 -0.63 -8.81
CA LEU A 449 -16.30 0.33 -9.89
C LEU A 449 -17.69 0.13 -10.47
N THR A 450 -18.13 -1.12 -10.65
CA THR A 450 -19.47 -1.41 -11.16
C THR A 450 -20.55 -0.95 -10.18
N GLN A 451 -20.35 -1.21 -8.88
CA GLN A 451 -21.25 -0.74 -7.81
C GLN A 451 -21.36 0.79 -7.76
N LEU A 452 -20.29 1.53 -8.08
CA LEU A 452 -20.30 2.99 -8.02
C LEU A 452 -20.73 3.66 -9.32
N SER A 453 -20.51 3.02 -10.46
CA SER A 453 -21.00 3.51 -11.75
C SER A 453 -22.53 3.43 -11.83
N SER A 454 -23.17 2.44 -11.18
CA SER A 454 -24.63 2.37 -11.13
C SER A 454 -25.26 3.54 -10.34
N GLU A 455 -24.50 4.19 -9.46
CA GLU A 455 -24.95 5.31 -8.66
C GLU A 455 -24.97 6.66 -9.41
N ARG A 456 -24.43 6.73 -10.65
CA ARG A 456 -24.21 7.98 -11.43
C ARG A 456 -23.49 9.10 -10.64
N ASP A 457 -22.78 8.76 -9.57
CA ASP A 457 -22.03 9.69 -8.71
C ASP A 457 -20.57 9.80 -9.19
N TRP A 458 -20.37 10.48 -10.32
CA TRP A 458 -19.03 10.67 -10.90
C TRP A 458 -18.07 11.42 -9.97
N GLN A 459 -18.59 12.36 -9.17
CA GLN A 459 -17.79 13.14 -8.24
C GLN A 459 -17.33 12.27 -7.06
N GLY A 460 -18.23 11.46 -6.50
CA GLY A 460 -17.90 10.48 -5.47
C GLY A 460 -16.90 9.44 -5.96
N LEU A 461 -17.06 8.93 -7.19
CA LEU A 461 -16.13 7.97 -7.79
C LEU A 461 -14.73 8.59 -7.95
N LEU A 462 -14.62 9.80 -8.51
CA LEU A 462 -13.34 10.48 -8.67
C LEU A 462 -12.67 10.76 -7.32
N SER A 463 -13.43 11.22 -6.33
CA SER A 463 -12.91 11.48 -4.98
C SER A 463 -12.43 10.21 -4.29
N ARG A 464 -13.14 9.08 -4.43
CA ARG A 464 -12.75 7.78 -3.87
C ARG A 464 -11.53 7.18 -4.56
N SER A 465 -11.43 7.35 -5.87
CA SER A 465 -10.25 6.96 -6.65
C SER A 465 -9.02 7.75 -6.22
N ALA A 466 -9.13 9.08 -6.15
CA ALA A 466 -8.04 9.94 -5.70
C ALA A 466 -7.59 9.60 -4.27
N GLY A 467 -8.54 9.42 -3.35
CA GLY A 467 -8.25 9.00 -1.98
C GLY A 467 -7.56 7.64 -1.90
N THR A 468 -7.97 6.67 -2.73
CA THR A 468 -7.33 5.35 -2.82
C THR A 468 -5.88 5.46 -3.30
N LEU A 469 -5.60 6.28 -4.32
CA LEU A 469 -4.24 6.51 -4.83
C LEU A 469 -3.31 7.12 -3.77
N VAL A 470 -3.80 8.10 -3.00
CA VAL A 470 -3.04 8.70 -1.90
C VAL A 470 -2.69 7.63 -0.85
N VAL A 471 -3.66 6.82 -0.44
CA VAL A 471 -3.42 5.75 0.54
C VAL A 471 -2.49 4.68 -0.01
N ILE A 472 -2.56 4.33 -1.30
CA ILE A 472 -1.61 3.41 -1.96
C ILE A 472 -0.18 3.92 -1.81
N ALA A 473 0.06 5.20 -2.12
CA ALA A 473 1.39 5.79 -2.05
C ALA A 473 1.97 5.75 -0.62
N VAL A 474 1.15 6.05 0.38
CA VAL A 474 1.57 6.00 1.80
C VAL A 474 1.83 4.55 2.24
N CYS A 475 0.94 3.61 1.93
CA CYS A 475 1.14 2.20 2.22
C CYS A 475 2.42 1.66 1.55
N TYR A 476 2.66 2.03 0.29
CA TYR A 476 3.88 1.66 -0.43
C TYR A 476 5.15 2.19 0.26
N ALA A 477 5.15 3.46 0.67
CA ALA A 477 6.28 4.05 1.40
C ALA A 477 6.58 3.32 2.72
N PHE A 478 5.54 2.88 3.44
CA PHE A 478 5.69 2.10 4.66
C PHE A 478 6.20 0.68 4.39
N LEU A 479 5.68 0.02 3.35
CA LEU A 479 6.15 -1.31 2.95
C LEU A 479 7.62 -1.31 2.50
N GLN A 480 8.10 -0.24 1.88
CA GLN A 480 9.51 -0.09 1.46
C GLN A 480 10.46 0.35 2.59
N SER A 481 9.93 0.71 3.77
CA SER A 481 10.77 1.17 4.87
C SER A 481 11.57 0.02 5.48
N ILE A 482 12.89 0.03 5.26
CA ILE A 482 13.81 -0.97 5.82
C ILE A 482 13.72 -0.99 7.36
N TYR A 483 13.53 0.17 8.00
CA TYR A 483 13.38 0.26 9.45
C TYR A 483 12.11 -0.46 9.95
N LEU A 484 10.97 -0.26 9.28
CA LEU A 484 9.74 -0.93 9.65
C LEU A 484 9.83 -2.44 9.40
N GLN A 485 10.43 -2.85 8.27
CA GLN A 485 10.73 -4.26 8.01
C GLN A 485 11.60 -4.85 9.13
N SER A 486 12.70 -4.19 9.50
CA SER A 486 13.57 -4.63 10.61
C SER A 486 12.82 -4.78 11.93
N ILE A 487 12.02 -3.78 12.32
CA ILE A 487 11.30 -3.78 13.60
C ILE A 487 10.27 -4.92 13.64
N PHE A 488 9.41 -5.02 12.62
CA PHE A 488 8.32 -6.01 12.63
C PHE A 488 8.82 -7.44 12.41
N THR A 489 9.97 -7.63 11.74
CA THR A 489 10.60 -8.95 11.65
C THR A 489 11.35 -9.33 12.93
N LEU A 490 12.07 -8.40 13.55
CA LEU A 490 12.81 -8.67 14.79
C LEU A 490 11.84 -8.84 15.99
N TYR A 491 10.73 -8.10 15.96
CA TYR A 491 9.71 -8.04 17.01
C TYR A 491 8.29 -8.13 16.44
N PRO A 492 7.83 -9.30 15.96
CA PRO A 492 6.48 -9.46 15.42
C PRO A 492 5.37 -9.10 16.42
N GLU A 493 5.65 -9.14 17.72
CA GLU A 493 4.75 -8.73 18.81
C GLU A 493 4.37 -7.25 18.72
N ALA A 494 5.12 -6.42 17.98
CA ALA A 494 4.75 -5.04 17.65
C ALA A 494 3.39 -4.96 16.93
N LEU A 495 2.91 -6.06 16.33
CA LEU A 495 1.54 -6.15 15.80
C LEU A 495 0.46 -5.95 16.88
N LEU A 496 0.74 -6.23 18.16
CA LEU A 496 -0.18 -5.91 19.25
C LEU A 496 -0.34 -4.39 19.45
N ILE A 497 0.71 -3.61 19.20
CA ILE A 497 0.64 -2.14 19.17
C ILE A 497 -0.26 -1.71 18.01
N VAL A 498 -0.04 -2.29 16.82
CA VAL A 498 -0.87 -2.00 15.64
C VAL A 498 -2.34 -2.29 15.92
N LEU A 499 -2.64 -3.45 16.52
CA LEU A 499 -4.01 -3.82 16.91
C LEU A 499 -4.59 -2.83 17.94
N ALA A 500 -3.83 -2.46 18.96
CA ALA A 500 -4.28 -1.49 19.97
C ALA A 500 -4.60 -0.13 19.34
N LEU A 501 -3.77 0.35 18.40
CA LEU A 501 -4.01 1.58 17.66
C LEU A 501 -5.23 1.46 16.73
N GLN A 502 -5.43 0.32 16.07
CA GLN A 502 -6.61 0.09 15.23
C GLN A 502 -7.90 0.14 16.07
N ILE A 503 -7.91 -0.49 17.25
CA ILE A 503 -9.05 -0.43 18.18
C ILE A 503 -9.26 1.00 18.67
N GLY A 504 -8.19 1.72 19.03
CA GLY A 504 -8.26 3.12 19.44
C GLY A 504 -8.87 4.03 18.38
N ILE A 505 -8.43 3.87 17.12
CA ILE A 505 -9.00 4.59 15.96
C ILE A 505 -10.46 4.20 15.73
N GLY A 506 -10.82 2.92 15.89
CA GLY A 506 -12.20 2.44 15.77
C GLY A 506 -13.14 3.00 16.85
N ARG A 507 -12.60 3.34 18.03
CA ARG A 507 -13.34 3.99 19.12
C ARG A 507 -13.32 5.51 19.05
N TRP A 508 -12.56 6.10 18.13
CA TRP A 508 -12.44 7.54 17.99
C TRP A 508 -13.78 8.16 17.60
N ASN A 509 -14.27 9.09 18.41
CA ASN A 509 -15.52 9.81 18.20
C ASN A 509 -15.30 11.29 17.84
N GLY A 510 -14.07 11.71 17.54
CA GLY A 510 -13.77 13.09 17.16
C GLY A 510 -14.25 13.47 15.75
N ILE A 511 -14.11 14.76 15.44
CA ILE A 511 -14.44 15.36 14.14
C ILE A 511 -13.28 15.14 13.17
N ARG A 512 -13.56 14.58 11.98
CA ARG A 512 -12.55 14.32 10.95
C ARG A 512 -11.91 15.61 10.44
N LEU A 513 -10.66 15.55 9.97
CA LEU A 513 -10.02 16.73 9.35
C LEU A 513 -10.83 17.29 8.17
N SER A 514 -11.42 16.43 7.34
CA SER A 514 -12.31 16.87 6.25
C SER A 514 -13.62 17.50 6.76
N GLU A 515 -14.09 17.10 7.94
CA GLU A 515 -15.27 17.70 8.58
C GLU A 515 -14.98 19.07 9.20
N LEU A 516 -13.74 19.35 9.62
CA LEU A 516 -13.34 20.71 10.03
C LEU A 516 -13.53 21.71 8.90
N ILE A 517 -13.23 21.31 7.65
CA ILE A 517 -13.46 22.14 6.47
C ILE A 517 -14.97 22.25 6.19
N ARG A 518 -15.69 21.12 6.25
CA ARG A 518 -17.14 21.06 5.99
C ARG A 518 -17.97 21.91 6.95
N PHE A 519 -17.60 21.95 8.23
CA PHE A 519 -18.32 22.67 9.29
C PHE A 519 -17.62 23.97 9.71
N ASN A 520 -16.66 24.46 8.92
CA ASN A 520 -15.84 25.64 9.22
C ASN A 520 -16.69 26.86 9.66
N ARG A 521 -17.86 27.08 9.06
CA ARG A 521 -18.75 28.19 9.43
C ARG A 521 -19.31 28.08 10.85
N LEU A 522 -19.63 26.88 11.31
CA LEU A 522 -20.12 26.64 12.66
C LEU A 522 -18.99 26.74 13.68
N LEU A 523 -17.82 26.18 13.34
CA LEU A 523 -16.62 26.25 14.17
C LEU A 523 -16.13 27.69 14.36
N LYS A 524 -16.23 28.55 13.34
CA LYS A 524 -15.96 29.99 13.45
C LYS A 524 -16.91 30.75 14.37
N LYS A 525 -18.08 30.19 14.69
CA LYS A 525 -19.05 30.73 15.65
C LYS A 525 -18.89 30.09 17.04
N ASP A 526 -17.77 29.40 17.30
CA ASP A 526 -17.46 28.67 18.54
C ASP A 526 -18.53 27.64 18.94
N GLN A 527 -19.28 27.09 17.98
CA GLN A 527 -20.25 26.03 18.24
C GLN A 527 -19.58 24.65 18.22
N ALA A 528 -19.84 23.83 19.24
CA ALA A 528 -19.43 22.42 19.24
C ALA A 528 -20.24 21.63 18.21
N VAL A 529 -19.58 21.03 17.23
CA VAL A 529 -20.23 20.32 16.12
C VAL A 529 -20.14 18.81 16.33
N ILE A 530 -21.23 18.09 16.05
CA ILE A 530 -21.21 16.62 16.02
C ILE A 530 -20.74 16.17 14.64
N GLY A 531 -19.62 15.42 14.62
CA GLY A 531 -19.08 14.76 13.44
C GLY A 531 -19.72 13.39 13.17
N ILE A 532 -19.42 12.81 12.02
CA ILE A 532 -19.98 11.53 11.58
C ILE A 532 -19.60 10.35 12.50
N ASN A 533 -18.40 10.40 13.09
CA ASN A 533 -17.92 9.34 13.99
C ASN A 533 -18.67 9.37 15.32
N GLU A 534 -18.79 10.55 15.93
CA GLU A 534 -19.61 10.74 17.13
C GLU A 534 -21.06 10.33 16.87
N ARG A 535 -21.65 10.78 15.75
CA ARG A 535 -23.01 10.42 15.37
C ARG A 535 -23.19 8.90 15.26
N ASN A 536 -22.27 8.20 14.59
CA ASN A 536 -22.42 6.76 14.43
C ASN A 536 -22.26 6.03 15.76
N ARG A 537 -21.22 6.35 16.52
CA ARG A 537 -20.83 5.59 17.71
C ARG A 537 -21.65 5.94 18.94
N GLU A 538 -21.75 7.22 19.26
CA GLU A 538 -22.40 7.67 20.50
C GLU A 538 -23.92 7.73 20.35
N ILE A 539 -24.42 8.09 19.16
CA ILE A 539 -25.85 8.33 18.94
C ILE A 539 -26.50 7.10 18.29
N VAL A 540 -26.16 6.78 17.04
CA VAL A 540 -26.84 5.72 16.28
C VAL A 540 -26.68 4.35 16.95
N TYR A 541 -25.45 3.89 17.21
CA TYR A 541 -25.24 2.54 17.76
C TYR A 541 -25.66 2.38 19.22
N ARG A 542 -25.89 3.50 19.91
CA ARG A 542 -26.36 3.50 21.30
C ARG A 542 -27.87 3.57 21.40
N LEU A 543 -28.51 4.36 20.54
CA LEU A 543 -29.95 4.63 20.58
C LEU A 543 -30.75 3.70 19.66
N ASN A 544 -30.10 3.06 18.68
CA ASN A 544 -30.76 2.16 17.73
C ASN A 544 -30.08 0.79 17.73
N ASN A 545 -30.86 -0.29 17.85
CA ASN A 545 -30.32 -1.64 17.71
C ASN A 545 -30.17 -2.02 16.23
N ALA A 546 -29.33 -3.02 15.95
CA ALA A 546 -29.06 -3.46 14.57
C ALA A 546 -30.32 -3.92 13.82
N LYS A 547 -31.24 -4.62 14.50
CA LYS A 547 -32.50 -5.11 13.92
C LYS A 547 -33.41 -3.95 13.47
N ASP A 548 -33.49 -2.90 14.28
CA ASP A 548 -34.35 -1.74 14.02
C ASP A 548 -33.79 -0.88 12.88
N LEU A 549 -32.46 -0.80 12.76
CA LEU A 549 -31.79 -0.17 11.62
C LEU A 549 -32.04 -0.93 10.30
N LEU A 550 -32.10 -2.26 10.34
CA LEU A 550 -32.46 -3.07 9.17
C LEU A 550 -33.93 -2.88 8.79
N LEU A 551 -34.83 -2.79 9.77
CA LEU A 551 -36.24 -2.47 9.53
C LEU A 551 -36.39 -1.11 8.83
N ALA A 552 -35.66 -0.09 9.28
CA ALA A 552 -35.68 1.24 8.67
C ALA A 552 -35.07 1.30 7.26
N ALA A 553 -34.16 0.39 6.93
CA ALA A 553 -33.62 0.28 5.58
C ALA A 553 -34.62 -0.33 4.58
N ASP A 554 -35.59 -1.10 5.08
CA ASP A 554 -36.66 -1.71 4.28
C ASP A 554 -37.87 -0.75 4.19
N LYS A 555 -37.99 -0.05 3.06
CA LYS A 555 -39.00 1.00 2.86
C LYS A 555 -40.43 0.45 2.88
N LEU A 556 -40.67 -0.71 2.30
CA LEU A 556 -42.00 -1.34 2.26
C LEU A 556 -42.43 -1.79 3.66
N LYS A 557 -41.56 -2.47 4.41
CA LYS A 557 -41.87 -2.84 5.80
C LYS A 557 -42.09 -1.61 6.68
N THR A 558 -41.26 -0.59 6.50
CA THR A 558 -41.42 0.70 7.20
C THR A 558 -42.80 1.31 6.90
N LYS A 559 -43.22 1.36 5.64
CA LYS A 559 -44.54 1.88 5.26
C LYS A 559 -45.69 1.08 5.85
N GLN A 560 -45.62 -0.25 5.80
CA GLN A 560 -46.63 -1.12 6.41
C GLN A 560 -46.75 -0.85 7.91
N LEU A 561 -45.62 -0.71 8.62
CA LEU A 561 -45.61 -0.41 10.05
C LEU A 561 -46.19 0.97 10.35
N LEU A 562 -45.85 1.99 9.57
CA LEU A 562 -46.39 3.35 9.73
C LEU A 562 -47.90 3.38 9.47
N ALA A 563 -48.37 2.71 8.41
CA ALA A 563 -49.79 2.62 8.09
C ALA A 563 -50.61 1.93 9.20
N GLN A 564 -50.06 0.88 9.84
CA GLN A 564 -50.67 0.22 10.99
C GLN A 564 -50.86 1.15 12.20
N HIS A 565 -50.06 2.21 12.30
CA HIS A 565 -50.14 3.23 13.34
C HIS A 565 -50.93 4.47 12.90
N ASN A 566 -51.70 4.39 11.81
CA ASN A 566 -52.47 5.48 11.22
C ASN A 566 -51.61 6.69 10.81
N ILE A 567 -50.34 6.45 10.46
CA ILE A 567 -49.45 7.49 9.93
C ILE A 567 -49.56 7.50 8.41
N ALA A 568 -49.87 8.66 7.84
CA ALA A 568 -50.07 8.80 6.40
C ALA A 568 -48.76 8.51 5.63
N VAL A 569 -48.84 7.55 4.72
CA VAL A 569 -47.77 7.17 3.78
C VAL A 569 -48.36 7.04 2.38
N PRO A 570 -47.56 7.25 1.32
CA PRO A 570 -48.02 7.00 -0.05
C PRO A 570 -48.46 5.55 -0.22
N GLY A 571 -49.57 5.34 -0.93
CA GLY A 571 -50.06 4.01 -1.25
C GLY A 571 -49.07 3.24 -2.11
N THR A 572 -49.01 1.92 -1.93
CA THR A 572 -48.27 1.02 -2.83
C THR A 572 -49.24 0.39 -3.81
N VAL A 573 -49.11 0.72 -5.10
CA VAL A 573 -49.97 0.20 -6.18
C VAL A 573 -49.58 -1.24 -6.52
N PHE A 574 -48.28 -1.49 -6.60
CA PHE A 574 -47.74 -2.81 -6.96
C PHE A 574 -46.37 -3.02 -6.33
N SER A 575 -46.05 -4.27 -6.00
CA SER A 575 -44.72 -4.68 -5.57
C SER A 575 -44.32 -5.96 -6.29
N CYS A 576 -43.13 -5.95 -6.89
CA CYS A 576 -42.56 -7.04 -7.66
C CYS A 576 -41.33 -7.58 -6.92
N GLN A 577 -41.38 -8.84 -6.50
CA GLN A 577 -40.32 -9.51 -5.75
C GLN A 577 -39.54 -10.51 -6.61
N SER A 578 -40.13 -10.97 -7.73
CA SER A 578 -39.52 -11.98 -8.60
C SER A 578 -39.73 -11.67 -10.08
N HIS A 579 -38.83 -12.16 -10.94
CA HIS A 579 -38.93 -12.00 -12.39
C HIS A 579 -40.23 -12.60 -12.96
N SER A 580 -40.77 -13.65 -12.34
CA SER A 580 -42.07 -14.25 -12.73
C SER A 580 -43.27 -13.30 -12.54
N GLN A 581 -43.14 -12.26 -11.71
CA GLN A 581 -44.19 -11.27 -11.47
C GLN A 581 -44.11 -10.08 -12.43
N VAL A 582 -43.05 -9.96 -13.24
CA VAL A 582 -42.83 -8.81 -14.14
C VAL A 582 -43.89 -8.73 -15.24
N ASP A 583 -44.49 -9.86 -15.64
CA ASP A 583 -45.57 -9.84 -16.63
C ASP A 583 -46.90 -9.33 -16.07
N GLN A 584 -47.07 -9.33 -14.74
CA GLN A 584 -48.24 -8.72 -14.10
C GLN A 584 -48.22 -7.19 -14.22
N LEU A 585 -47.06 -6.60 -14.57
CA LEU A 585 -46.90 -5.17 -14.72
C LEU A 585 -47.76 -4.59 -15.86
N ASP A 586 -48.05 -5.37 -16.91
CA ASP A 586 -48.86 -4.90 -18.04
C ASP A 586 -50.26 -4.46 -17.58
N ALA A 587 -50.89 -5.26 -16.71
CA ALA A 587 -52.21 -4.95 -16.17
C ALA A 587 -52.19 -3.73 -15.24
N VAL A 588 -51.11 -3.56 -14.46
CA VAL A 588 -50.94 -2.40 -13.56
C VAL A 588 -50.72 -1.12 -14.36
N LEU A 589 -49.83 -1.15 -15.36
CA LEU A 589 -49.50 -0.02 -16.23
C LEU A 589 -50.66 0.39 -17.13
N ALA A 590 -51.56 -0.54 -17.49
CA ALA A 590 -52.75 -0.22 -18.26
C ALA A 590 -53.71 0.71 -17.51
N GLN A 591 -53.69 0.71 -16.17
CA GLN A 591 -54.62 1.45 -15.32
C GLN A 591 -54.06 2.78 -14.78
N HIS A 592 -52.78 3.09 -15.04
CA HIS A 592 -52.10 4.24 -14.46
C HIS A 592 -51.31 5.02 -15.50
N ASP A 593 -51.64 6.31 -15.66
CA ASP A 593 -50.92 7.21 -16.57
C ASP A 593 -49.76 7.94 -15.88
N GLU A 594 -49.78 7.98 -14.54
CA GLU A 594 -48.81 8.68 -13.70
C GLU A 594 -48.46 7.85 -12.47
N PHE A 595 -47.16 7.60 -12.23
CA PHE A 595 -46.69 6.78 -11.11
C PHE A 595 -45.19 6.94 -10.89
N VAL A 596 -44.70 6.40 -9.78
CA VAL A 596 -43.27 6.37 -9.44
C VAL A 596 -42.82 4.95 -9.18
N ILE A 597 -41.76 4.52 -9.85
CA ILE A 597 -41.11 3.23 -9.62
C ILE A 597 -39.94 3.46 -8.66
N LYS A 598 -39.84 2.64 -7.60
CA LYS A 598 -38.79 2.77 -6.58
C LYS A 598 -38.20 1.41 -6.19
N PRO A 599 -36.88 1.34 -5.91
CA PRO A 599 -36.27 0.21 -5.23
C PRO A 599 -36.51 0.26 -3.71
N ASN A 600 -36.73 -0.90 -3.09
CA ASN A 600 -36.94 -1.02 -1.65
C ASN A 600 -35.65 -0.71 -0.87
N CYS A 601 -34.53 -1.31 -1.26
CA CYS A 601 -33.23 -1.16 -0.60
C CYS A 601 -32.30 -0.10 -1.25
N GLY A 602 -32.79 0.63 -2.26
CA GLY A 602 -31.98 1.63 -2.96
C GLY A 602 -31.70 2.90 -2.14
N SER A 603 -30.63 3.63 -2.49
CA SER A 603 -30.21 4.85 -1.77
C SER A 603 -29.96 6.05 -2.70
N GLN A 604 -29.96 7.26 -2.13
CA GLN A 604 -29.70 8.54 -2.83
C GLN A 604 -30.63 8.85 -4.03
N GLY A 605 -31.78 8.18 -4.13
CA GLY A 605 -32.71 8.34 -5.25
C GLY A 605 -32.29 7.60 -6.53
N ASN A 606 -31.37 6.65 -6.43
CA ASN A 606 -30.98 5.75 -7.51
C ASN A 606 -32.06 4.69 -7.76
N GLY A 607 -32.25 4.31 -9.03
CA GLY A 607 -33.32 3.40 -9.45
C GLY A 607 -34.73 4.00 -9.46
N ILE A 608 -34.90 5.24 -9.00
CA ILE A 608 -36.22 5.91 -8.98
C ILE A 608 -36.54 6.48 -10.37
N VAL A 609 -37.68 6.08 -10.92
CA VAL A 609 -38.24 6.61 -12.17
C VAL A 609 -39.59 7.24 -11.88
N VAL A 610 -39.72 8.53 -12.20
CA VAL A 610 -40.95 9.31 -12.00
C VAL A 610 -41.61 9.45 -13.37
N ILE A 611 -42.77 8.83 -13.55
CA ILE A 611 -43.61 8.94 -14.75
C ILE A 611 -44.69 9.99 -14.50
N THR A 612 -44.74 10.99 -15.38
CA THR A 612 -45.59 12.19 -15.24
C THR A 612 -46.71 12.25 -16.25
N ALA A 613 -46.68 11.45 -17.32
CA ALA A 613 -47.74 11.38 -18.31
C ALA A 613 -47.62 10.10 -19.14
N ARG A 614 -48.68 9.77 -19.87
CA ARG A 614 -48.72 8.73 -20.89
C ARG A 614 -49.16 9.32 -22.24
N GLU A 615 -48.44 8.96 -23.30
CA GLU A 615 -48.77 9.28 -24.69
C GLU A 615 -48.87 7.97 -25.48
N GLY A 616 -50.11 7.51 -25.72
CA GLY A 616 -50.39 6.24 -26.38
C GLY A 616 -49.79 5.05 -25.62
N GLU A 617 -48.88 4.32 -26.26
CA GLU A 617 -48.17 3.14 -25.70
C GLU A 617 -46.86 3.50 -24.97
N THR A 618 -46.57 4.79 -24.81
CA THR A 618 -45.33 5.26 -24.17
C THR A 618 -45.60 6.16 -22.97
N PHE A 619 -44.70 6.10 -22.00
CA PHE A 619 -44.74 6.89 -20.78
C PHE A 619 -43.66 7.96 -20.80
N ILE A 620 -43.98 9.16 -20.31
CA ILE A 620 -43.05 10.28 -20.22
C ILE A 620 -42.57 10.40 -18.78
N SER A 621 -41.26 10.39 -18.60
CA SER A 621 -40.66 10.64 -17.28
C SER A 621 -40.48 12.14 -17.00
N ALA A 622 -40.32 12.51 -15.73
CA ALA A 622 -40.10 13.91 -15.31
C ALA A 622 -38.90 14.61 -15.99
N GLY A 623 -37.93 13.84 -16.51
CA GLY A 623 -36.80 14.35 -17.30
C GLY A 623 -37.06 14.45 -18.80
N GLY A 624 -38.29 14.24 -19.27
CA GLY A 624 -38.69 14.29 -20.68
C GLY A 624 -38.34 13.04 -21.50
N LYS A 625 -37.76 12.00 -20.89
CA LYS A 625 -37.44 10.74 -21.58
C LYS A 625 -38.69 9.88 -21.77
N CYS A 626 -38.89 9.34 -22.96
CA CYS A 626 -39.92 8.35 -23.28
C CYS A 626 -39.52 6.94 -22.83
N TRP A 627 -40.49 6.22 -22.24
CA TRP A 627 -40.37 4.87 -21.70
C TRP A 627 -41.43 3.98 -22.32
N THR A 628 -41.02 2.92 -23.00
CA THR A 628 -41.95 1.87 -23.43
C THR A 628 -42.23 0.92 -22.26
N VAL A 629 -43.35 0.19 -22.31
CA VAL A 629 -43.66 -0.88 -21.33
C VAL A 629 -42.47 -1.84 -21.15
N ARG A 630 -41.83 -2.23 -22.26
CA ARG A 630 -40.63 -3.08 -22.23
C ARG A 630 -39.48 -2.44 -21.46
N MET A 631 -39.20 -1.15 -21.66
CA MET A 631 -38.15 -0.45 -20.90
C MET A 631 -38.46 -0.37 -19.40
N ILE A 632 -39.74 -0.26 -19.04
CA ILE A 632 -40.18 -0.29 -17.64
C ILE A 632 -39.96 -1.68 -17.05
N LYS A 633 -40.36 -2.75 -17.76
CA LYS A 633 -40.11 -4.14 -17.34
C LYS A 633 -38.62 -4.46 -17.19
N ASP A 634 -37.81 -4.00 -18.13
CA ASP A 634 -36.34 -4.12 -18.06
C ASP A 634 -35.81 -3.43 -16.78
N HIS A 635 -36.26 -2.20 -16.50
CA HIS A 635 -35.84 -1.44 -15.32
C HIS A 635 -36.31 -2.06 -13.99
N VAL A 636 -37.53 -2.61 -13.95
CA VAL A 636 -38.04 -3.37 -12.79
C VAL A 636 -37.20 -4.63 -12.56
N SER A 637 -36.83 -5.33 -13.64
CA SER A 637 -35.95 -6.51 -13.58
C SER A 637 -34.55 -6.13 -13.09
N ASP A 638 -34.03 -4.98 -13.50
CA ASP A 638 -32.75 -4.44 -13.01
C ASP A 638 -32.81 -4.15 -11.50
N ILE A 639 -33.93 -3.60 -11.00
CA ILE A 639 -34.15 -3.41 -9.55
C ILE A 639 -34.14 -4.75 -8.83
N ILE A 640 -34.96 -5.71 -9.25
CA ILE A 640 -35.09 -7.02 -8.59
C ILE A 640 -33.75 -7.77 -8.57
N SER A 641 -32.96 -7.62 -9.63
CA SER A 641 -31.61 -8.19 -9.75
C SER A 641 -30.56 -7.49 -8.89
N GLY A 642 -30.93 -6.47 -8.11
CA GLY A 642 -30.06 -5.78 -7.17
C GLY A 642 -29.22 -4.67 -7.78
N SER A 643 -29.50 -4.22 -9.00
CA SER A 643 -28.67 -3.20 -9.70
C SER A 643 -28.61 -1.86 -8.97
N PHE A 644 -29.63 -1.57 -8.14
CA PHE A 644 -29.74 -0.34 -7.36
C PHE A 644 -29.64 -0.58 -5.85
N SER A 645 -29.44 -1.83 -5.41
CA SER A 645 -29.17 -2.20 -4.01
C SER A 645 -27.74 -1.85 -3.63
N GLN A 646 -27.51 -1.39 -2.39
CA GLN A 646 -26.18 -0.98 -1.92
C GLN A 646 -25.09 -2.07 -2.01
N HIS A 647 -25.48 -3.34 -1.95
CA HIS A 647 -24.57 -4.49 -1.96
C HIS A 647 -24.83 -5.45 -3.15
N GLY A 648 -25.68 -5.06 -4.12
CA GLY A 648 -26.04 -5.93 -5.24
C GLY A 648 -26.97 -7.10 -4.86
N GLU A 649 -27.52 -7.10 -3.65
CA GLU A 649 -28.48 -8.11 -3.20
C GLU A 649 -29.82 -7.94 -3.93
N GLN A 650 -30.56 -9.05 -4.08
CA GLN A 650 -31.92 -9.04 -4.64
C GLN A 650 -32.79 -8.00 -3.91
N ASP A 651 -33.53 -7.22 -4.69
CA ASP A 651 -34.37 -6.13 -4.20
C ASP A 651 -35.84 -6.37 -4.55
N ILE A 652 -36.71 -5.51 -4.01
CA ILE A 652 -38.12 -5.42 -4.38
C ILE A 652 -38.32 -4.11 -5.14
N ALA A 653 -38.86 -4.20 -6.36
CA ALA A 653 -39.33 -3.04 -7.08
C ALA A 653 -40.78 -2.76 -6.68
N TYR A 654 -41.12 -1.52 -6.36
CA TYR A 654 -42.50 -1.16 -6.06
C TYR A 654 -42.92 0.12 -6.78
N ILE A 655 -44.22 0.22 -7.05
CA ILE A 655 -44.86 1.32 -7.76
C ILE A 655 -45.77 2.06 -6.78
N GLU A 656 -45.66 3.38 -6.79
CA GLU A 656 -46.50 4.29 -6.02
C GLU A 656 -47.22 5.28 -6.93
N PRO A 657 -48.38 5.83 -6.51
CA PRO A 657 -49.00 6.95 -7.20
C PRO A 657 -48.05 8.15 -7.26
N LEU A 658 -48.19 8.96 -8.30
CA LEU A 658 -47.47 10.22 -8.39
C LEU A 658 -48.02 11.22 -7.37
N ILE A 659 -47.20 11.61 -6.40
CA ILE A 659 -47.55 12.66 -5.44
C ILE A 659 -47.60 14.01 -6.17
N LYS A 660 -48.72 14.72 -6.03
CA LYS A 660 -48.91 16.06 -6.60
C LYS A 660 -48.57 17.07 -5.52
N GLN A 661 -47.48 17.81 -5.69
CA GLN A 661 -46.99 18.73 -4.67
C GLN A 661 -48.01 19.82 -4.32
N ASP A 662 -48.12 20.16 -3.03
CA ASP A 662 -48.93 21.29 -2.56
C ASP A 662 -48.61 22.60 -3.31
N ASN A 663 -49.66 23.30 -3.75
CA ASN A 663 -49.56 24.53 -4.54
C ASN A 663 -48.64 25.60 -3.89
N ARG A 664 -48.62 25.70 -2.55
CA ARG A 664 -47.76 26.67 -1.84
C ARG A 664 -46.29 26.31 -1.99
N LEU A 665 -45.93 25.03 -1.91
CA LEU A 665 -44.56 24.58 -2.15
C LEU A 665 -44.18 24.68 -3.64
N GLN A 666 -45.15 24.46 -4.54
CA GLN A 666 -44.94 24.62 -5.98
C GLN A 666 -44.59 26.07 -6.38
N THR A 667 -45.01 27.07 -5.59
CA THR A 667 -44.55 28.46 -5.79
C THR A 667 -43.05 28.62 -5.56
N LEU A 668 -42.45 27.85 -4.64
CA LEU A 668 -41.01 27.90 -4.37
C LEU A 668 -40.22 27.14 -5.44
N ALA A 669 -40.67 25.94 -5.76
CA ALA A 669 -40.04 25.05 -6.72
C ALA A 669 -41.10 24.52 -7.70
N SER A 670 -41.10 25.07 -8.91
CA SER A 670 -42.10 24.77 -9.95
C SER A 670 -41.98 23.38 -10.54
N GLY A 671 -40.85 22.69 -10.36
CA GLY A 671 -40.60 21.33 -10.85
C GLY A 671 -40.00 20.41 -9.79
N GLY A 672 -40.49 19.17 -9.74
CA GLY A 672 -40.03 18.14 -8.81
C GLY A 672 -40.87 18.02 -7.53
N LEU A 673 -40.36 17.24 -6.57
CA LEU A 673 -40.98 17.05 -5.26
C LEU A 673 -40.01 17.52 -4.16
N ALA A 674 -40.41 18.56 -3.45
CA ALA A 674 -39.80 19.03 -2.22
C ALA A 674 -40.16 18.10 -1.07
N ASP A 675 -39.23 17.95 -0.15
CA ASP A 675 -39.44 17.16 1.06
C ASP A 675 -38.92 17.91 2.28
N ILE A 676 -39.47 17.57 3.43
CA ILE A 676 -39.16 18.15 4.73
C ILE A 676 -38.50 17.06 5.53
N ARG A 677 -37.20 17.25 5.81
CA ARG A 677 -36.46 16.36 6.69
C ARG A 677 -36.57 16.85 8.12
N VAL A 678 -37.15 16.02 8.98
CA VAL A 678 -37.27 16.25 10.42
C VAL A 678 -36.39 15.23 11.16
N ILE A 679 -35.47 15.71 11.98
CA ILE A 679 -34.65 14.86 12.84
C ILE A 679 -35.32 14.73 14.20
N VAL A 680 -35.53 13.49 14.62
CA VAL A 680 -36.13 13.13 15.89
C VAL A 680 -35.12 12.32 16.71
N ALA A 681 -34.92 12.72 17.96
CA ALA A 681 -34.10 12.01 18.94
C ALA A 681 -34.90 11.83 20.23
N ASN A 682 -34.93 10.60 20.76
CA ASN A 682 -35.73 10.22 21.93
C ASN A 682 -37.18 10.73 21.85
N LYS A 683 -37.80 10.63 20.67
CA LYS A 683 -39.17 11.09 20.38
C LYS A 683 -39.38 12.61 20.44
N VAL A 684 -38.32 13.40 20.57
CA VAL A 684 -38.36 14.87 20.49
C VAL A 684 -37.81 15.32 19.14
N VAL A 685 -38.50 16.26 18.49
CA VAL A 685 -38.02 16.89 17.25
C VAL A 685 -36.91 17.87 17.61
N ILE A 686 -35.71 17.67 17.04
CA ILE A 686 -34.52 18.45 17.40
C ILE A 686 -34.04 19.37 16.28
N ALA A 687 -34.37 19.05 15.03
CA ALA A 687 -34.01 19.87 13.88
C ALA A 687 -34.92 19.58 12.68
N ALA A 688 -35.08 20.55 11.79
CA ALA A 688 -35.81 20.36 10.55
C ALA A 688 -35.26 21.25 9.42
N MET A 689 -35.32 20.73 8.19
CA MET A 689 -35.01 21.48 6.98
C MET A 689 -35.94 21.10 5.84
N LEU A 690 -36.31 22.07 5.01
CA LEU A 690 -36.98 21.88 3.74
C LEU A 690 -35.90 21.69 2.66
N ARG A 691 -36.02 20.63 1.87
CA ARG A 691 -35.17 20.34 0.71
C ARG A 691 -35.94 20.68 -0.55
N LEU A 692 -35.45 21.66 -1.31
CA LEU A 692 -36.09 22.15 -2.52
C LEU A 692 -35.34 21.65 -3.76
N PRO A 693 -36.03 21.00 -4.72
CA PRO A 693 -35.42 20.58 -5.97
C PRO A 693 -35.05 21.78 -6.84
N THR A 694 -34.06 21.60 -7.71
CA THR A 694 -33.65 22.56 -8.73
C THR A 694 -33.59 21.90 -10.11
N ALA A 695 -33.48 22.70 -11.16
CA ALA A 695 -33.21 22.19 -12.51
C ALA A 695 -31.93 21.33 -12.55
N LYS A 696 -30.89 21.74 -11.79
CA LYS A 696 -29.63 20.99 -11.65
C LYS A 696 -29.82 19.63 -10.99
N SER A 697 -30.74 19.52 -10.03
CA SER A 697 -31.07 18.26 -9.36
C SER A 697 -32.13 17.43 -10.09
N GLN A 698 -32.54 17.82 -11.29
CA GLN A 698 -33.54 17.13 -12.13
C GLN A 698 -34.85 16.87 -11.37
N GLY A 699 -35.30 17.84 -10.57
CA GLY A 699 -36.54 17.72 -9.81
C GLY A 699 -36.45 16.88 -8.53
N LYS A 700 -35.25 16.45 -8.11
CA LYS A 700 -35.04 15.67 -6.87
C LYS A 700 -34.56 16.55 -5.72
N ALA A 701 -35.10 16.32 -4.52
CA ALA A 701 -34.70 17.01 -3.29
C ALA A 701 -33.44 16.39 -2.62
N ASN A 702 -32.37 16.20 -3.39
CA ASN A 702 -31.08 15.69 -2.92
C ASN A 702 -30.00 16.79 -2.93
N LEU A 703 -29.49 17.18 -1.74
CA LEU A 703 -28.51 18.25 -1.57
C LEU A 703 -27.21 17.99 -2.33
N HIS A 704 -26.78 16.73 -2.46
CA HIS A 704 -25.58 16.37 -3.21
C HIS A 704 -25.76 16.54 -4.73
N GLN A 705 -27.00 16.38 -5.23
CA GLN A 705 -27.36 16.57 -6.62
C GLN A 705 -27.70 18.03 -6.96
N GLY A 706 -27.51 18.96 -6.02
CA GLY A 706 -27.74 20.39 -6.25
C GLY A 706 -29.13 20.88 -5.82
N ALA A 707 -29.84 20.15 -4.97
CA ALA A 707 -31.01 20.69 -4.27
C ALA A 707 -30.60 21.72 -3.21
N ILE A 708 -31.53 22.61 -2.87
CA ILE A 708 -31.34 23.64 -1.84
C ILE A 708 -31.78 23.06 -0.49
N GLY A 709 -31.01 23.31 0.55
CA GLY A 709 -31.43 23.07 1.94
C GLY A 709 -31.84 24.39 2.57
N ALA A 710 -33.10 24.48 3.02
CA ALA A 710 -33.65 25.62 3.75
C ALA A 710 -33.97 25.23 5.19
N SER A 711 -33.44 25.99 6.15
CA SER A 711 -33.66 25.81 7.57
C SER A 711 -35.09 26.15 7.96
N VAL A 712 -35.77 25.26 8.67
CA VAL A 712 -37.12 25.51 9.21
C VAL A 712 -37.02 25.81 10.71
N CYS A 713 -37.62 26.92 11.15
CA CYS A 713 -37.79 27.23 12.57
C CYS A 713 -38.84 26.30 13.19
N LEU A 714 -38.49 25.59 14.26
CA LEU A 714 -39.37 24.58 14.86
C LEU A 714 -40.63 25.20 15.47
N GLU A 715 -40.52 26.39 16.05
CA GLU A 715 -41.63 27.07 16.72
C GLU A 715 -42.63 27.67 15.73
N THR A 716 -42.15 28.23 14.61
CA THR A 716 -42.98 29.01 13.68
C THR A 716 -43.28 28.32 12.36
N GLY A 717 -42.53 27.26 12.02
CA GLY A 717 -42.60 26.62 10.70
C GLY A 717 -42.07 27.47 9.55
N LYS A 718 -41.48 28.64 9.83
CA LYS A 718 -40.96 29.54 8.80
C LYS A 718 -39.54 29.21 8.40
N LEU A 719 -39.24 29.38 7.12
CA LEU A 719 -37.88 29.29 6.59
C LEU A 719 -37.04 30.47 7.07
N THR A 720 -35.83 30.22 7.55
CA THR A 720 -34.93 31.27 8.05
C THR A 720 -33.73 31.50 7.15
N HIS A 721 -33.00 30.44 6.83
CA HIS A 721 -31.80 30.47 6.01
C HIS A 721 -31.90 29.41 4.93
N ALA A 722 -31.33 29.67 3.75
CA ALA A 722 -31.18 28.67 2.71
C ALA A 722 -29.74 28.57 2.23
N SER A 723 -29.36 27.37 1.79
CA SER A 723 -28.02 27.09 1.28
C SER A 723 -28.03 26.12 0.12
N LEU A 724 -27.12 26.35 -0.82
CA LEU A 724 -26.86 25.48 -1.96
C LEU A 724 -25.37 25.16 -1.99
N GLN A 725 -25.00 23.89 -1.82
CA GLN A 725 -23.61 23.42 -1.77
C GLN A 725 -22.74 24.26 -0.80
N GLY A 726 -23.29 24.55 0.38
CA GLY A 726 -22.61 25.33 1.42
C GLY A 726 -22.57 26.84 1.17
N LYS A 727 -23.10 27.39 0.07
CA LYS A 727 -23.24 28.84 -0.15
C LYS A 727 -24.60 29.32 0.32
N SER A 728 -24.64 30.41 1.08
CA SER A 728 -25.91 31.00 1.54
C SER A 728 -26.66 31.62 0.36
N LEU A 729 -27.98 31.50 0.38
CA LEU A 729 -28.83 31.87 -0.74
C LEU A 729 -30.11 32.53 -0.20
N ILE A 730 -30.56 33.58 -0.88
CA ILE A 730 -31.77 34.34 -0.51
C ILE A 730 -32.93 33.97 -1.43
N HIS A 731 -32.64 33.86 -2.74
CA HIS A 731 -33.62 33.58 -3.79
C HIS A 731 -33.39 32.22 -4.42
N HIS A 732 -34.44 31.45 -4.66
CA HIS A 732 -34.36 30.22 -5.43
C HIS A 732 -33.73 30.49 -6.82
N PRO A 733 -32.71 29.72 -7.26
CA PRO A 733 -31.98 30.00 -8.50
C PRO A 733 -32.85 29.89 -9.75
N ASP A 734 -33.85 29.01 -9.74
CA ASP A 734 -34.69 28.75 -10.92
C ASP A 734 -35.98 29.58 -10.95
N THR A 735 -36.53 29.96 -9.79
CA THR A 735 -37.84 30.63 -9.69
C THR A 735 -37.72 32.09 -9.24
N GLY A 736 -36.56 32.50 -8.72
CA GLY A 736 -36.33 33.85 -8.19
C GLY A 736 -37.02 34.17 -6.87
N VAL A 737 -37.83 33.25 -6.33
CA VAL A 737 -38.63 33.49 -5.11
C VAL A 737 -37.74 33.60 -3.87
N VAL A 738 -38.05 34.57 -3.01
CA VAL A 738 -37.40 34.72 -1.70
C VAL A 738 -37.79 33.56 -0.80
N LEU A 739 -36.78 32.82 -0.31
CA LEU A 739 -37.01 31.63 0.50
C LEU A 739 -37.28 31.99 1.97
N ALA A 740 -36.57 32.98 2.51
CA ALA A 740 -36.71 33.38 3.91
C ALA A 740 -38.12 33.92 4.20
N GLY A 741 -38.69 33.52 5.34
CA GLY A 741 -40.02 33.93 5.79
C GLY A 741 -41.18 33.07 5.28
N PHE A 742 -40.97 32.22 4.28
CA PHE A 742 -42.00 31.29 3.80
C PHE A 742 -42.43 30.34 4.93
N ALA A 743 -43.74 30.22 5.16
CA ALA A 743 -44.30 29.32 6.16
C ALA A 743 -44.57 27.95 5.54
N VAL A 744 -43.91 26.91 6.06
CA VAL A 744 -44.14 25.52 5.64
C VAL A 744 -45.57 25.13 5.97
N PRO A 745 -46.36 24.63 5.00
CA PRO A 745 -47.75 24.28 5.25
C PRO A 745 -47.86 23.03 6.13
N TYR A 746 -48.96 22.91 6.88
CA TYR A 746 -49.23 21.80 7.81
C TYR A 746 -48.15 21.57 8.87
N TRP A 747 -47.47 22.64 9.30
CA TRP A 747 -46.30 22.51 10.18
C TRP A 747 -46.59 21.80 11.52
N PRO A 748 -47.66 22.14 12.27
CA PRO A 748 -48.01 21.40 13.50
C PRO A 748 -48.24 19.91 13.25
N GLU A 749 -48.96 19.57 12.18
CA GLU A 749 -49.28 18.20 11.79
C GLU A 749 -48.01 17.42 11.41
N ILE A 750 -47.06 18.05 10.73
CA ILE A 750 -45.76 17.47 10.35
C ILE A 750 -44.92 17.14 11.59
N LEU A 751 -44.94 18.01 12.61
CA LEU A 751 -44.25 17.76 13.86
C LEU A 751 -44.89 16.59 14.63
N GLU A 752 -46.22 16.52 14.71
CA GLU A 752 -46.92 15.39 15.33
C GLU A 752 -46.68 14.10 14.57
N MET A 753 -46.75 14.13 13.23
CA MET A 753 -46.46 12.99 12.37
C MET A 753 -45.03 12.47 12.59
N SER A 754 -44.05 13.37 12.70
CA SER A 754 -42.66 13.00 12.96
C SER A 754 -42.48 12.34 14.33
N ARG A 755 -43.17 12.85 15.36
CA ARG A 755 -43.22 12.21 16.69
C ARG A 755 -43.87 10.84 16.60
N ALA A 756 -45.02 10.73 15.96
CA ALA A 756 -45.74 9.47 15.76
C ALA A 756 -44.86 8.42 15.06
N CYS A 757 -44.08 8.81 14.04
CA CYS A 757 -43.09 7.93 13.41
C CYS A 757 -42.05 7.40 14.41
N ALA A 758 -41.53 8.27 15.29
CA ALA A 758 -40.58 7.89 16.33
C ALA A 758 -41.19 7.02 17.44
N HIS A 759 -42.52 7.02 17.59
CA HIS A 759 -43.25 6.12 18.48
C HIS A 759 -43.53 4.76 17.82
N ALA A 760 -43.91 4.76 16.54
CA ALA A 760 -44.19 3.56 15.77
C ALA A 760 -42.92 2.75 15.47
N MET A 761 -41.80 3.43 15.24
CA MET A 761 -40.51 2.81 15.01
C MET A 761 -39.68 2.73 16.30
N PRO A 762 -39.09 1.57 16.63
CA PRO A 762 -38.23 1.40 17.81
C PRO A 762 -36.83 2.01 17.60
N LEU A 763 -36.75 3.26 17.13
CA LEU A 763 -35.50 3.99 16.92
C LEU A 763 -35.42 5.17 17.90
N GLY A 764 -34.34 5.25 18.68
CA GLY A 764 -34.06 6.41 19.52
C GLY A 764 -33.48 7.60 18.74
N TYR A 765 -33.01 7.40 17.50
CA TYR A 765 -32.59 8.48 16.60
C TYR A 765 -32.96 8.17 15.15
N LEU A 766 -33.71 9.06 14.51
CA LEU A 766 -34.15 8.89 13.12
C LEU A 766 -34.31 10.25 12.42
N GLY A 767 -34.28 10.22 11.09
CA GLY A 767 -34.76 11.30 10.23
C GLY A 767 -36.02 10.86 9.51
N VAL A 768 -37.08 11.65 9.58
CA VAL A 768 -38.35 11.43 8.87
C VAL A 768 -38.37 12.38 7.68
N ASP A 769 -38.59 11.85 6.49
CA ASP A 769 -38.72 12.65 5.27
C ASP A 769 -40.19 12.71 4.87
N ILE A 770 -40.73 13.92 4.78
CA ILE A 770 -42.16 14.17 4.61
C ILE A 770 -42.36 14.99 3.34
N CYS A 771 -43.28 14.58 2.48
CA CYS A 771 -43.79 15.43 1.39
C CYS A 771 -45.20 15.92 1.72
N ILE A 772 -45.67 16.92 0.98
CA ILE A 772 -47.03 17.44 1.13
C ILE A 772 -47.74 17.33 -0.21
N ASP A 773 -48.74 16.46 -0.24
CA ASP A 773 -49.61 16.27 -1.39
C ASP A 773 -50.73 17.31 -1.40
N GLN A 774 -51.14 17.73 -2.60
CA GLN A 774 -52.16 18.75 -2.82
C GLN A 774 -53.54 18.34 -2.28
N GLN A 775 -53.88 17.05 -2.31
CA GLN A 775 -55.18 16.53 -1.88
C GLN A 775 -55.10 15.80 -0.54
N LEU A 776 -54.08 14.96 -0.37
CA LEU A 776 -53.94 14.08 0.79
C LEU A 776 -53.18 14.73 1.96
N GLY A 777 -52.57 15.90 1.76
CA GLY A 777 -51.79 16.60 2.78
C GLY A 777 -50.43 15.94 3.07
N PRO A 778 -49.88 16.08 4.28
CA PRO A 778 -48.55 15.56 4.61
C PRO A 778 -48.50 14.03 4.58
N GLN A 779 -47.44 13.47 4.01
CA GLN A 779 -47.20 12.03 3.92
C GLN A 779 -45.71 11.69 4.14
N VAL A 780 -45.43 10.61 4.86
CA VAL A 780 -44.05 10.16 5.12
C VAL A 780 -43.52 9.39 3.91
N LEU A 781 -42.48 9.92 3.27
CA LEU A 781 -41.80 9.30 2.14
C LEU A 781 -40.88 8.16 2.57
N GLU A 782 -40.03 8.41 3.57
CA GLU A 782 -39.09 7.44 4.11
C GLU A 782 -38.66 7.79 5.54
N VAL A 783 -38.21 6.78 6.28
CA VAL A 783 -37.57 6.95 7.58
C VAL A 783 -36.12 6.47 7.50
N ASN A 784 -35.21 7.33 7.90
CA ASN A 784 -33.78 7.11 7.87
C ASN A 784 -33.25 6.89 9.30
N GLY A 785 -32.79 5.68 9.63
CA GLY A 785 -32.16 5.40 10.95
C GLY A 785 -30.73 5.94 11.11
N ARG A 786 -30.19 6.59 10.07
CA ARG A 786 -28.82 7.14 9.99
C ARG A 786 -28.79 8.52 9.31
N PRO A 787 -29.62 9.48 9.74
CA PRO A 787 -29.79 10.74 9.03
C PRO A 787 -28.47 11.53 8.94
N GLY A 788 -28.31 12.25 7.82
CA GLY A 788 -27.11 13.03 7.52
C GLY A 788 -26.97 14.28 8.39
N LEU A 789 -25.73 14.73 8.58
CA LEU A 789 -25.39 15.86 9.45
C LEU A 789 -25.36 17.24 8.74
N GLU A 790 -25.69 17.29 7.44
CA GLU A 790 -25.66 18.54 6.66
C GLU A 790 -26.67 19.58 7.15
N ILE A 791 -27.72 19.12 7.85
CA ILE A 791 -28.72 20.00 8.48
C ILE A 791 -28.07 21.03 9.42
N GLN A 792 -26.94 20.69 10.07
CA GLN A 792 -26.20 21.62 10.93
C GLN A 792 -25.70 22.84 10.15
N ASN A 793 -25.19 22.63 8.94
CA ASN A 793 -24.74 23.69 8.05
C ASN A 793 -25.91 24.51 7.52
N VAL A 794 -27.01 23.84 7.15
CA VAL A 794 -28.23 24.49 6.63
C VAL A 794 -28.86 25.40 7.68
N GLN A 795 -29.01 24.92 8.92
CA GLN A 795 -29.56 25.68 10.04
C GLN A 795 -28.57 26.69 10.62
N GLN A 796 -27.29 26.60 10.26
CA GLN A 796 -26.20 27.32 10.92
C GLN A 796 -26.19 27.15 12.45
N LYS A 797 -26.64 25.99 12.91
CA LYS A 797 -26.78 25.62 14.32
C LYS A 797 -26.29 24.18 14.51
N SER A 798 -25.37 23.97 15.44
CA SER A 798 -24.92 22.62 15.77
C SER A 798 -25.99 21.80 16.48
N LEU A 799 -26.00 20.50 16.20
CA LEU A 799 -26.66 19.53 17.06
C LEU A 799 -25.73 19.30 18.26
N THR A 800 -26.24 19.52 19.47
CA THR A 800 -25.49 19.28 20.72
C THR A 800 -25.90 17.96 21.37
N ARG A 801 -25.06 17.42 22.27
CA ARG A 801 -25.35 16.19 23.02
C ARG A 801 -26.64 16.25 23.84
N GLU A 802 -27.05 17.43 24.30
CA GLU A 802 -28.28 17.63 25.08
C GLU A 802 -29.53 17.22 24.30
N HIS A 803 -29.53 17.36 22.97
CA HIS A 803 -30.61 16.89 22.11
C HIS A 803 -30.78 15.37 22.12
N PHE A 804 -29.73 14.62 22.46
CA PHE A 804 -29.70 13.15 22.44
C PHE A 804 -29.67 12.52 23.83
N TYR A 805 -29.24 13.28 24.82
CA TYR A 805 -29.19 12.87 26.22
C TYR A 805 -29.74 14.02 27.06
N PRO A 806 -31.07 14.17 27.13
CA PRO A 806 -31.65 15.13 28.06
C PRO A 806 -31.10 14.82 29.45
N LEU A 807 -30.55 15.83 30.12
CA LEU A 807 -30.12 15.72 31.51
C LEU A 807 -31.33 15.21 32.30
N VAL A 808 -31.22 14.01 32.86
CA VAL A 808 -32.20 13.52 33.82
C VAL A 808 -32.21 14.56 34.94
N GLU A 809 -33.35 15.22 35.17
CA GLU A 809 -33.49 16.06 36.36
C GLU A 809 -33.11 15.21 37.57
N PRO A 810 -32.25 15.70 38.48
CA PRO A 810 -31.95 14.97 39.69
C PRO A 810 -33.27 14.81 40.47
N VAL A 811 -33.74 13.56 40.56
CA VAL A 811 -34.88 13.15 41.40
C VAL A 811 -34.62 13.56 42.85
#